data_AF-A0A2N2J670-F1
#
_entry.id   AF-A0A2N2J670-F1
#
_cell.length_a   1.000
_cell.length_b   1.000
_cell.length_c   1.000
_cell.angle_alpha   90.00
_cell.angle_beta   90.00
_cell.angle_gamma   90.00
#
_symmetry.space_group_name_H-M   'P 1'
#
loop_
_entity.id
_entity.type
_entity.pdbx_description
1 polymer ?
#
loop_
_entity_poly.entity_id
_entity_poly.type
_entity_poly.pdbx_seq_one_letter_code
_entity_poly.pdbx_strand_id
1 'polypeptide(L)'
;MISKNWRIIVLTILTVAFFTQVVFAGEPLTLDESINIALRNSITLNIAKEGLKGATAQKREALTGFLPKFSTSYSYTRLSEAPFSRFTGLSSFGPPLSMLDGKEIPAGTADNYNWVIEAKQPLFAGGGIWANYQASSIGEDAARMEEKAKIQDVVLEVQVAYFNVLRAQKIQEATQQSVEMLSAHRDIAENYFKVGMIPKNDLLHTEVELANGKQALIVAQNTLELAKYNLNKVLRRNISTPLEIVDILNYHKLNRSFESCLDIARESRPELKVSALKARQAGKLVRAAQSDFLPSLSVVGNYTRFGDDASVSGSDYKDMETWYVMAVASWNFWEWGKTKFRVDASKARENQAIESSKELNDMVTLDVANAYLKLQETENQILVSQKVIEQAQENFRISEERYKERISTSTDVLEAQTLLTRAKSEYANALGDYNINYAKLQKAMGIIRGTDEEKPKKDEGNIKAGEGNITTDKAGPRTEEVSHGTSDSALPESKQTNNSAAQVAVPAVTEKSAPVRVGQSTKKSIPEEDVKNLVGKWLAGWQSGDMKAYRDCYAADFHSKRMDLNAWVAHKTKVHQKNKDISIRIENLKISSDEKKSVAEAVFTQYYSSPLMKDKTGKKLKLKKVNGEWKIYKETLASLK
;
A
#
# COMPACT_ATOMS: atom_id res chain seq x y z
N MET A 1 38.71 63.74 54.75
CA MET A 1 39.08 63.73 53.32
C MET A 1 39.36 62.28 52.94
N ILE A 2 38.80 61.66 51.90
CA ILE A 2 37.84 62.09 50.86
C ILE A 2 36.64 61.11 50.86
N SER A 3 35.46 61.58 50.43
CA SER A 3 34.25 60.76 50.33
C SER A 3 33.77 60.62 48.87
N LYS A 4 32.87 59.66 48.62
CA LYS A 4 32.25 59.29 47.33
C LYS A 4 33.22 58.69 46.28
N ASN A 5 32.88 57.48 45.81
CA ASN A 5 32.89 57.08 44.39
C ASN A 5 32.45 55.62 44.16
N TRP A 6 32.70 54.70 45.10
CA TRP A 6 32.44 53.25 44.91
C TRP A 6 30.98 52.92 44.49
N ARG A 7 29.98 53.60 45.09
CA ARG A 7 28.55 53.31 44.84
C ARG A 7 28.04 53.64 43.43
N ILE A 8 28.80 54.35 42.60
CA ILE A 8 28.38 54.68 41.22
C ILE A 8 28.75 53.56 40.23
N ILE A 9 29.95 52.98 40.36
CA ILE A 9 30.49 51.99 39.42
C ILE A 9 29.70 50.67 39.43
N VAL A 10 29.19 50.27 40.60
CA VAL A 10 28.36 49.05 40.73
C VAL A 10 26.96 49.25 40.10
N LEU A 11 26.47 50.49 40.00
CA LEU A 11 25.17 50.79 39.36
C LEU A 11 25.25 50.87 37.83
N THR A 12 26.40 51.26 37.26
CA THR A 12 26.58 51.32 35.79
C THR A 12 26.80 49.95 35.13
N ILE A 13 27.28 48.94 35.86
CA ILE A 13 27.41 47.58 35.32
C ILE A 13 26.07 46.83 35.34
N LEU A 14 25.17 47.14 36.29
CA LEU A 14 23.86 46.49 36.39
C LEU A 14 22.82 47.00 35.36
N THR A 15 23.10 48.11 34.69
CA THR A 15 22.14 48.80 33.78
C THR A 15 22.28 48.44 32.31
N VAL A 16 23.36 47.76 31.90
CA VAL A 16 23.56 47.28 30.52
C VAL A 16 23.04 45.83 30.32
N ALA A 17 22.64 45.16 31.40
CA ALA A 17 22.06 43.81 31.35
C ALA A 17 20.61 43.77 30.82
N PHE A 18 19.99 44.92 30.56
CA PHE A 18 18.77 45.01 29.74
C PHE A 18 19.12 44.85 28.25
N PHE A 19 19.66 43.68 27.90
CA PHE A 19 19.66 43.22 26.53
C PHE A 19 18.19 43.01 26.15
N THR A 20 17.62 43.98 25.43
CA THR A 20 16.33 43.79 24.77
C THR A 20 16.48 42.56 23.88
N GLN A 21 15.81 41.47 24.26
CA GLN A 21 15.54 40.41 23.31
C GLN A 21 14.60 41.01 22.27
N VAL A 22 15.19 41.55 21.22
CA VAL A 22 14.53 41.76 19.95
C VAL A 22 14.10 40.36 19.52
N VAL A 23 12.87 40.01 19.89
CA VAL A 23 12.16 38.89 19.30
C VAL A 23 12.01 39.27 17.83
N PHE A 24 12.99 38.85 17.03
CA PHE A 24 12.84 38.78 15.59
C PHE A 24 11.68 37.83 15.36
N ALA A 25 10.49 38.40 15.14
CA ALA A 25 9.45 37.73 14.40
C ALA A 25 10.09 37.35 13.07
N GLY A 26 10.40 36.06 12.93
CA GLY A 26 10.93 35.54 11.67
C GLY A 26 9.91 35.80 10.57
N GLU A 27 10.39 36.08 9.36
CA GLU A 27 9.52 36.35 8.22
C GLU A 27 8.44 35.25 8.08
N PRO A 28 7.18 35.61 7.81
CA PRO A 28 6.06 34.68 7.85
C PRO A 28 6.32 33.53 6.88
N LEU A 29 6.29 32.31 7.41
CA LEU A 29 6.83 31.15 6.71
C LEU A 29 5.97 30.81 5.48
N THR A 30 6.58 30.72 4.30
CA THR A 30 5.86 30.32 3.08
C THR A 30 5.58 28.81 3.07
N LEU A 31 4.67 28.38 2.17
CA LEU A 31 4.42 26.96 1.94
C LEU A 31 5.67 26.23 1.41
N ASP A 32 6.45 26.85 0.53
CA ASP A 32 7.65 26.22 -0.06
C ASP A 32 8.79 26.11 0.96
N GLU A 33 8.97 27.09 1.85
CA GLU A 33 9.91 26.97 2.96
C GLU A 33 9.46 25.91 3.97
N SER A 34 8.15 25.85 4.25
CA SER A 34 7.55 24.80 5.08
C SER A 34 7.86 23.41 4.51
N ILE A 35 7.68 23.22 3.19
CA ILE A 35 8.02 21.97 2.49
C ILE A 35 9.52 21.70 2.58
N ASN A 36 10.38 22.69 2.33
CA ASN A 36 11.84 22.53 2.39
C ASN A 36 12.34 22.16 3.79
N ILE A 37 11.80 22.77 4.85
CA ILE A 37 12.13 22.46 6.24
C ILE A 37 11.72 21.03 6.58
N ALA A 38 10.50 20.62 6.22
CA ALA A 38 10.03 19.26 6.44
C ALA A 38 10.85 18.21 5.66
N LEU A 39 11.19 18.46 4.39
CA LEU A 39 12.00 17.53 3.59
C LEU A 39 13.45 17.40 4.09
N ARG A 40 13.99 18.44 4.76
CA ARG A 40 15.29 18.35 5.45
C ARG A 40 15.20 17.55 6.76
N ASN A 41 14.14 17.75 7.54
CA ASN A 41 14.04 17.22 8.90
C ASN A 41 13.19 15.94 9.06
N SER A 42 12.50 15.47 8.01
CA SER A 42 11.53 14.39 8.12
C SER A 42 12.16 13.03 8.45
N ILE A 43 11.78 12.50 9.62
CA ILE A 43 12.12 11.13 10.04
C ILE A 43 11.57 10.10 9.04
N THR A 44 10.37 10.32 8.49
CA THR A 44 9.75 9.43 7.49
C THR A 44 10.59 9.31 6.23
N LEU A 45 11.16 10.44 5.75
CA LEU A 45 12.04 10.44 4.60
C LEU A 45 13.43 9.86 4.94
N ASN A 46 13.94 10.10 6.14
CA ASN A 46 15.22 9.52 6.58
C ASN A 46 15.13 7.99 6.73
N ILE A 47 14.01 7.44 7.20
CA ILE A 47 13.73 5.98 7.18
C ILE A 47 13.79 5.43 5.75
N ALA A 48 13.20 6.13 4.78
CA ALA A 48 13.25 5.73 3.37
C ALA A 48 14.68 5.78 2.79
N LYS A 49 15.48 6.79 3.17
CA LYS A 49 16.90 6.90 2.79
C LYS A 49 17.75 5.77 3.36
N GLU A 50 17.54 5.38 4.62
CA GLU A 50 18.21 4.19 5.18
C GLU A 50 17.76 2.90 4.48
N GLY A 51 16.48 2.80 4.09
CA GLY A 51 15.98 1.71 3.25
C GLY A 51 16.69 1.62 1.89
N LEU A 52 16.87 2.76 1.20
CA LEU A 52 17.63 2.82 -0.06
C LEU A 52 19.12 2.49 0.13
N LYS A 53 19.77 2.95 1.21
CA LYS A 53 21.14 2.53 1.57
C LYS A 53 21.22 1.01 1.79
N GLY A 54 20.25 0.43 2.49
CA GLY A 54 20.13 -1.02 2.68
C GLY A 54 20.02 -1.78 1.36
N ALA A 55 19.13 -1.37 0.47
CA ALA A 55 19.00 -1.98 -0.87
C ALA A 55 20.28 -1.80 -1.73
N THR A 56 20.94 -0.65 -1.62
CA THR A 56 22.24 -0.40 -2.26
C THR A 56 23.34 -1.33 -1.73
N ALA A 57 23.34 -1.61 -0.42
CA ALA A 57 24.25 -2.58 0.20
C ALA A 57 23.95 -4.01 -0.26
N GLN A 58 22.68 -4.43 -0.30
CA GLN A 58 22.26 -5.75 -0.80
C GLN A 58 22.62 -5.99 -2.28
N LYS A 59 22.63 -4.94 -3.11
CA LYS A 59 23.15 -5.01 -4.49
C LYS A 59 24.67 -5.21 -4.54
N ARG A 60 25.42 -4.55 -3.65
CA ARG A 60 26.88 -4.73 -3.53
C ARG A 60 27.23 -6.12 -2.99
N GLU A 61 26.50 -6.60 -1.99
CA GLU A 61 26.57 -7.97 -1.48
C GLU A 61 26.32 -9.00 -2.58
N ALA A 62 25.24 -8.85 -3.37
CA ALA A 62 24.96 -9.72 -4.51
C ALA A 62 26.07 -9.68 -5.58
N LEU A 63 26.76 -8.54 -5.75
CA LEU A 63 27.94 -8.43 -6.61
C LEU A 63 29.15 -9.17 -6.04
N THR A 64 29.33 -9.25 -4.72
CA THR A 64 30.42 -10.07 -4.12
C THR A 64 30.25 -11.57 -4.38
N GLY A 65 29.05 -12.03 -4.77
CA GLY A 65 28.83 -13.41 -5.20
C GLY A 65 29.62 -13.82 -6.46
N PHE A 66 30.19 -12.87 -7.20
CA PHE A 66 31.12 -13.14 -8.32
C PHE A 66 32.60 -13.22 -7.90
N LEU A 67 32.94 -12.81 -6.68
CA LEU A 67 34.31 -12.70 -6.19
C LEU A 67 34.77 -14.02 -5.54
N PRO A 68 36.08 -14.25 -5.40
CA PRO A 68 36.57 -15.43 -4.70
C PRO A 68 36.28 -15.31 -3.21
N LYS A 69 35.63 -16.34 -2.65
CA LYS A 69 35.49 -16.47 -1.20
C LYS A 69 36.79 -17.03 -0.64
N PHE A 70 37.42 -16.28 0.25
CA PHE A 70 38.50 -16.78 1.10
C PHE A 70 37.93 -17.21 2.46
N SER A 71 38.45 -18.30 3.01
CA SER A 71 38.15 -18.77 4.37
C SER A 71 39.33 -19.52 4.96
N THR A 72 39.44 -19.50 6.28
CA THR A 72 40.40 -20.33 7.01
C THR A 72 39.73 -20.98 8.20
N SER A 73 40.18 -22.18 8.56
CA SER A 73 39.74 -22.91 9.75
C SER A 73 40.94 -23.55 10.43
N TYR A 74 40.95 -23.50 11.76
CA TYR A 74 41.91 -24.21 12.59
C TYR A 74 41.13 -25.24 13.41
N SER A 75 41.52 -26.50 13.39
CA SER A 75 40.87 -27.58 14.13
C SER A 75 41.87 -28.46 14.86
N TYR A 76 41.40 -29.01 15.99
CA TYR A 76 42.09 -30.01 16.79
C TYR A 76 41.16 -31.21 16.95
N THR A 77 41.70 -32.40 16.77
CA THR A 77 41.00 -33.67 16.92
C THR A 77 41.83 -34.58 17.81
N ARG A 78 41.23 -35.09 18.89
CA ARG A 78 41.83 -36.15 19.72
C ARG A 78 41.15 -37.48 19.46
N LEU A 79 41.90 -38.42 18.90
CA LEU A 79 41.53 -39.82 18.83
C LEU A 79 41.77 -40.48 20.21
N SER A 80 41.06 -41.57 20.52
CA SER A 80 41.31 -42.32 21.76
C SER A 80 42.73 -42.90 21.79
N GLU A 81 43.13 -43.49 20.68
CA GLU A 81 44.40 -44.16 20.44
C GLU A 81 45.01 -43.63 19.13
N ALA A 82 46.33 -43.74 18.96
CA ALA A 82 46.98 -43.40 17.70
C ALA A 82 46.67 -44.46 16.62
N PRO A 83 46.33 -44.07 15.38
CA PRO A 83 45.99 -45.02 14.33
C PRO A 83 47.21 -45.85 13.92
N PHE A 84 47.01 -47.14 13.70
CA PHE A 84 48.05 -48.08 13.27
C PHE A 84 47.61 -48.88 12.05
N SER A 85 48.57 -49.27 11.22
CA SER A 85 48.40 -50.25 10.15
C SER A 85 48.95 -51.60 10.61
N ARG A 86 48.15 -52.67 10.54
CA ARG A 86 48.60 -54.04 10.81
C ARG A 86 48.82 -54.76 9.48
N PHE A 87 50.04 -55.24 9.23
CA PHE A 87 50.32 -56.08 8.07
C PHE A 87 49.69 -57.46 8.24
N THR A 88 49.12 -58.01 7.16
CA THR A 88 48.44 -59.32 7.17
C THR A 88 48.64 -60.06 5.86
N GLY A 89 48.81 -61.39 5.92
CA GLY A 89 49.02 -62.26 4.76
C GLY A 89 50.48 -62.37 4.31
N LEU A 90 51.44 -61.86 5.10
CA LEU A 90 52.86 -61.94 4.77
C LEU A 90 53.54 -63.25 5.22
N SER A 91 52.89 -64.06 6.06
CA SER A 91 53.42 -65.35 6.55
C SER A 91 53.75 -66.36 5.45
N SER A 92 53.09 -66.28 4.29
CA SER A 92 53.39 -67.12 3.12
C SER A 92 54.69 -66.76 2.39
N PHE A 93 55.32 -65.63 2.72
CA PHE A 93 56.60 -65.20 2.16
C PHE A 93 57.75 -65.50 3.14
N GLY A 94 58.88 -65.97 2.62
CA GLY A 94 60.05 -66.29 3.46
C GLY A 94 60.60 -65.07 4.24
N PRO A 95 61.44 -65.30 5.26
CA PRO A 95 62.11 -64.21 5.98
C PRO A 95 62.87 -63.29 5.00
N PRO A 96 62.83 -61.96 5.17
CA PRO A 96 62.29 -61.24 6.33
C PRO A 96 60.78 -60.92 6.27
N LEU A 97 60.07 -61.19 5.17
CA LEU A 97 58.70 -60.68 4.98
C LEU A 97 57.68 -61.29 5.96
N SER A 98 57.79 -62.59 6.26
CA SER A 98 56.96 -63.23 7.30
C SER A 98 57.13 -62.63 8.70
N MET A 99 58.26 -61.97 8.99
CA MET A 99 58.49 -61.29 10.28
C MET A 99 57.75 -59.95 10.41
N LEU A 100 57.10 -59.49 9.33
CA LEU A 100 56.21 -58.33 9.34
C LEU A 100 54.74 -58.76 9.48
N ASP A 101 54.40 -60.05 9.35
CA ASP A 101 53.00 -60.49 9.43
C ASP A 101 52.43 -60.33 10.84
N GLY A 102 51.22 -59.79 10.94
CA GLY A 102 50.59 -59.42 12.21
C GLY A 102 51.20 -58.20 12.91
N LYS A 103 52.31 -57.63 12.42
CA LYS A 103 52.98 -56.48 13.05
C LYS A 103 52.18 -55.20 12.83
N GLU A 104 52.01 -54.46 13.91
CA GLU A 104 51.42 -53.11 13.91
C GLU A 104 52.51 -52.06 13.74
N ILE A 105 52.26 -51.10 12.86
CA ILE A 105 53.11 -49.91 12.66
C ILE A 105 52.20 -48.68 12.80
N PRO A 106 52.54 -47.70 13.67
CA PRO A 106 51.79 -46.45 13.76
C PRO A 106 51.72 -45.74 12.41
N ALA A 107 50.57 -45.16 12.10
CA ALA A 107 50.23 -44.56 10.81
C ALA A 107 49.66 -43.14 10.98
N GLY A 108 49.95 -42.50 12.11
CA GLY A 108 49.44 -41.20 12.52
C GLY A 108 49.48 -41.04 14.04
N THR A 109 49.01 -39.90 14.51
CA THR A 109 49.07 -39.50 15.93
C THR A 109 47.68 -39.53 16.57
N ALA A 110 47.62 -39.57 17.91
CA ALA A 110 46.35 -39.48 18.62
C ALA A 110 45.84 -38.02 18.63
N ASP A 111 46.75 -37.07 18.85
CA ASP A 111 46.54 -35.63 18.82
C ASP A 111 46.79 -35.11 17.38
N ASN A 112 45.83 -34.39 16.81
CA ASN A 112 45.85 -33.98 15.40
C ASN A 112 45.37 -32.53 15.24
N TYR A 113 46.27 -31.64 14.82
CA TYR A 113 45.99 -30.25 14.51
C TYR A 113 46.00 -30.01 12.99
N ASN A 114 45.02 -29.28 12.48
CA ASN A 114 44.95 -28.91 11.06
C ASN A 114 44.62 -27.41 10.93
N TRP A 115 45.40 -26.70 10.12
CA TRP A 115 45.12 -25.33 9.72
C TRP A 115 44.88 -25.27 8.20
N VAL A 116 43.66 -24.95 7.80
CA VAL A 116 43.24 -24.91 6.40
C VAL A 116 43.03 -23.47 5.95
N ILE A 117 43.45 -23.15 4.73
CA ILE A 117 43.11 -21.94 3.99
C ILE A 117 42.49 -22.38 2.66
N GLU A 118 41.25 -21.96 2.40
CA GLU A 118 40.51 -22.22 1.16
C GLU A 118 40.23 -20.91 0.41
N ALA A 119 40.48 -20.92 -0.91
CA ALA A 119 40.08 -19.89 -1.85
C ALA A 119 39.14 -20.49 -2.91
N LYS A 120 37.87 -20.09 -2.89
CA LYS A 120 36.82 -20.64 -3.78
C LYS A 120 36.26 -19.57 -4.72
N GLN A 121 36.59 -19.67 -6.00
CA GLN A 121 36.07 -18.82 -7.07
C GLN A 121 34.93 -19.54 -7.81
N PRO A 122 33.67 -19.04 -7.76
CA PRO A 122 32.64 -19.51 -8.68
C PRO A 122 32.96 -19.07 -10.11
N LEU A 123 33.02 -20.00 -11.06
CA LEU A 123 33.13 -19.71 -12.50
C LEU A 123 31.76 -19.73 -13.18
N PHE A 124 30.91 -20.68 -12.80
CA PHE A 124 29.54 -20.79 -13.30
C PHE A 124 28.62 -21.35 -12.21
N ALA A 125 27.39 -20.86 -12.16
CA ALA A 125 26.39 -21.29 -11.18
C ALA A 125 24.98 -21.23 -11.80
N GLY A 126 24.80 -21.82 -12.98
CA GLY A 126 23.53 -21.80 -13.72
C GLY A 126 22.99 -20.40 -14.08
N GLY A 127 23.82 -19.36 -14.00
CA GLY A 127 23.39 -17.95 -14.08
C GLY A 127 22.75 -17.37 -12.81
N GLY A 128 22.66 -18.13 -11.71
CA GLY A 128 21.96 -17.74 -10.48
C GLY A 128 22.54 -16.50 -9.79
N ILE A 129 23.88 -16.38 -9.75
CA ILE A 129 24.57 -15.21 -9.19
C ILE A 129 24.16 -13.92 -9.95
N TRP A 130 24.13 -13.99 -11.28
CA TRP A 130 23.69 -12.87 -12.15
C TRP A 130 22.19 -12.59 -12.02
N ALA A 131 21.36 -13.62 -11.90
CA ALA A 131 19.93 -13.45 -11.64
C ALA A 131 19.67 -12.76 -10.28
N ASN A 132 20.42 -13.12 -9.24
CA ASN A 132 20.37 -12.48 -7.93
C ASN A 132 20.88 -11.03 -7.98
N TYR A 133 22.01 -10.75 -8.63
CA TYR A 133 22.49 -9.37 -8.82
C TYR A 133 21.46 -8.50 -9.57
N GLN A 134 20.82 -9.03 -10.63
CA GLN A 134 19.73 -8.34 -11.32
C GLN A 134 18.51 -8.14 -10.42
N ALA A 135 18.15 -9.11 -9.56
CA ALA A 135 17.07 -8.96 -8.60
C ALA A 135 17.38 -7.86 -7.56
N SER A 136 18.60 -7.82 -7.02
CA SER A 136 19.01 -6.80 -6.04
C SER A 136 19.12 -5.41 -6.67
N SER A 137 19.55 -5.27 -7.93
CA SER A 137 19.54 -3.97 -8.60
C SER A 137 18.13 -3.44 -8.85
N ILE A 138 17.18 -4.30 -9.24
CA ILE A 138 15.77 -3.90 -9.35
C ILE A 138 15.17 -3.58 -7.96
N GLY A 139 15.70 -4.18 -6.89
CA GLY A 139 15.38 -3.83 -5.50
C GLY A 139 15.88 -2.44 -5.10
N GLU A 140 17.08 -2.05 -5.53
CA GLU A 140 17.60 -0.68 -5.36
C GLU A 140 16.70 0.33 -6.08
N ASP A 141 16.34 0.04 -7.34
CA ASP A 141 15.42 0.88 -8.12
C ASP A 141 14.04 0.99 -7.45
N ALA A 142 13.54 -0.10 -6.86
CA ALA A 142 12.28 -0.11 -6.13
C ALA A 142 12.36 0.78 -4.87
N ALA A 143 13.39 0.61 -4.03
CA ALA A 143 13.61 1.44 -2.84
C ALA A 143 13.77 2.94 -3.19
N ARG A 144 14.41 3.24 -4.33
CA ARG A 144 14.57 4.61 -4.87
C ARG A 144 13.24 5.23 -5.30
N MET A 145 12.28 4.42 -5.77
CA MET A 145 10.92 4.88 -6.05
C MET A 145 10.05 4.95 -4.78
N GLU A 146 10.29 4.10 -3.78
CA GLU A 146 9.67 4.22 -2.45
C GLU A 146 10.10 5.51 -1.72
N GLU A 147 11.37 5.93 -1.84
CA GLU A 147 11.82 7.24 -1.34
C GLU A 147 11.01 8.38 -1.97
N LYS A 148 10.77 8.33 -3.29
CA LYS A 148 9.94 9.34 -3.98
C LYS A 148 8.48 9.34 -3.52
N ALA A 149 7.91 8.18 -3.20
CA ALA A 149 6.59 8.10 -2.55
C ALA A 149 6.61 8.78 -1.16
N LYS A 150 7.69 8.61 -0.39
CA LYS A 150 7.84 9.24 0.93
C LYS A 150 8.14 10.73 0.89
N ILE A 151 8.72 11.25 -0.20
CA ILE A 151 8.73 12.70 -0.48
C ILE A 151 7.28 13.20 -0.66
N GLN A 152 6.47 12.52 -1.47
CA GLN A 152 5.07 12.90 -1.72
C GLN A 152 4.16 12.79 -0.47
N ASP A 153 4.38 11.79 0.40
CA ASP A 153 3.73 11.73 1.71
C ASP A 153 4.02 12.97 2.56
N VAL A 154 5.29 13.38 2.66
CA VAL A 154 5.73 14.52 3.49
C VAL A 154 5.25 15.85 2.92
N VAL A 155 5.29 16.05 1.60
CA VAL A 155 4.76 17.27 0.96
C VAL A 155 3.27 17.43 1.25
N LEU A 156 2.48 16.35 1.14
CA LEU A 156 1.06 16.41 1.48
C LEU A 156 0.82 16.66 2.98
N GLU A 157 1.60 16.04 3.87
CA GLU A 157 1.48 16.26 5.33
C GLU A 157 1.71 17.74 5.69
N VAL A 158 2.68 18.40 5.04
CA VAL A 158 2.91 19.84 5.18
C VAL A 158 1.76 20.66 4.61
N GLN A 159 1.34 20.41 3.36
CA GLN A 159 0.25 21.15 2.72
C GLN A 159 -1.04 21.08 3.56
N VAL A 160 -1.40 19.89 4.07
CA VAL A 160 -2.57 19.71 4.93
C VAL A 160 -2.41 20.45 6.26
N ALA A 161 -1.25 20.42 6.91
CA ALA A 161 -1.03 21.18 8.13
C ALA A 161 -1.08 22.70 7.91
N TYR A 162 -0.50 23.19 6.81
CA TYR A 162 -0.44 24.60 6.43
C TYR A 162 -1.82 25.20 6.16
N PHE A 163 -2.62 24.57 5.29
CA PHE A 163 -3.98 25.05 5.00
C PHE A 163 -4.94 24.89 6.19
N ASN A 164 -4.68 23.96 7.13
CA ASN A 164 -5.43 23.91 8.39
C ASN A 164 -5.14 25.10 9.30
N VAL A 165 -3.90 25.62 9.34
CA VAL A 165 -3.59 26.86 10.09
C VAL A 165 -4.32 28.05 9.47
N LEU A 166 -4.23 28.25 8.15
CA LEU A 166 -4.93 29.35 7.47
C LEU A 166 -6.45 29.28 7.66
N ARG A 167 -7.05 28.09 7.53
CA ARG A 167 -8.49 27.89 7.83
C ARG A 167 -8.84 28.26 9.27
N ALA A 168 -8.10 27.75 10.25
CA ALA A 168 -8.36 28.03 11.65
C ALA A 168 -8.21 29.53 11.96
N GLN A 169 -7.26 30.21 11.31
CA GLN A 169 -7.08 31.65 11.41
C GLN A 169 -8.29 32.42 10.86
N LYS A 170 -8.81 32.07 9.65
CA LYS A 170 -10.02 32.71 9.12
C LYS A 170 -11.27 32.48 9.96
N ILE A 171 -11.39 31.31 10.59
CA ILE A 171 -12.49 31.05 11.53
C ILE A 171 -12.31 31.91 12.81
N GLN A 172 -11.09 32.05 13.32
CA GLN A 172 -10.80 32.92 14.46
C GLN A 172 -11.01 34.42 14.15
N GLU A 173 -10.58 34.90 12.98
CA GLU A 173 -10.87 36.25 12.45
C GLU A 173 -12.40 36.50 12.38
N ALA A 174 -13.16 35.58 11.80
CA ALA A 174 -14.62 35.70 11.70
C ALA A 174 -15.33 35.66 13.06
N THR A 175 -14.85 34.84 14.00
CA THR A 175 -15.45 34.73 15.34
C THR A 175 -15.09 35.94 16.21
N GLN A 176 -13.89 36.50 16.05
CA GLN A 176 -13.44 37.73 16.71
C GLN A 176 -14.33 38.92 16.31
N GLN A 177 -14.53 39.13 15.00
CA GLN A 177 -15.48 40.12 14.47
C GLN A 177 -16.88 39.91 15.05
N SER A 178 -17.31 38.66 15.24
CA SER A 178 -18.63 38.37 15.81
C SER A 178 -18.76 38.79 17.27
N VAL A 179 -17.73 38.56 18.10
CA VAL A 179 -17.70 39.03 19.49
C VAL A 179 -17.72 40.55 19.59
N GLU A 180 -17.03 41.25 18.68
CA GLU A 180 -17.04 42.72 18.60
C GLU A 180 -18.43 43.26 18.27
N MET A 181 -19.09 42.69 17.24
CA MET A 181 -20.45 43.05 16.84
C MET A 181 -21.49 42.74 17.94
N LEU A 182 -21.38 41.59 18.60
CA LEU A 182 -22.23 41.21 19.74
C LEU A 182 -22.03 42.14 20.94
N SER A 183 -20.80 42.62 21.19
CA SER A 183 -20.53 43.58 22.26
C SER A 183 -21.18 44.93 21.96
N ALA A 184 -21.03 45.44 20.73
CA ALA A 184 -21.67 46.69 20.32
C ALA A 184 -23.20 46.62 20.41
N HIS A 185 -23.81 45.49 20.00
CA HIS A 185 -25.25 45.26 20.12
C HIS A 185 -25.72 45.19 21.58
N ARG A 186 -24.93 44.54 22.47
CA ARG A 186 -25.19 44.55 23.92
C ARG A 186 -25.16 45.96 24.49
N ASP A 187 -24.20 46.77 24.09
CA ASP A 187 -24.06 48.14 24.61
C ASP A 187 -25.20 49.05 24.13
N ILE A 188 -25.73 48.85 22.92
CA ILE A 188 -26.97 49.50 22.44
C ILE A 188 -28.18 49.03 23.28
N ALA A 189 -28.36 47.71 23.44
CA ALA A 189 -29.46 47.14 24.22
C ALA A 189 -29.44 47.59 25.69
N GLU A 190 -28.26 47.69 26.31
CA GLU A 190 -28.10 48.18 27.68
C GLU A 190 -28.53 49.65 27.80
N ASN A 191 -28.17 50.49 26.82
CA ASN A 191 -28.60 51.88 26.78
C ASN A 191 -30.12 52.01 26.58
N TYR A 192 -30.72 51.25 25.67
CA TYR A 192 -32.19 51.20 25.50
C TYR A 192 -32.91 50.70 26.76
N PHE A 193 -32.36 49.71 27.47
CA PHE A 193 -32.93 49.25 28.74
C PHE A 193 -32.88 50.33 29.84
N LYS A 194 -31.75 51.04 29.99
CA LYS A 194 -31.59 52.14 30.98
C LYS A 194 -32.62 53.26 30.82
N VAL A 195 -33.11 53.49 29.60
CA VAL A 195 -34.15 54.50 29.29
C VAL A 195 -35.55 53.90 29.09
N GLY A 196 -35.74 52.63 29.47
CA GLY A 196 -37.04 51.95 29.47
C GLY A 196 -37.61 51.58 28.10
N MET A 197 -36.80 51.56 27.05
CA MET A 197 -37.26 51.29 25.67
C MET A 197 -37.38 49.79 25.33
N ILE A 198 -36.68 48.92 26.05
CA ILE A 198 -36.77 47.45 25.89
C ILE A 198 -36.90 46.74 27.24
N PRO A 199 -37.50 45.53 27.31
CA PRO A 199 -37.48 44.69 28.51
C PRO A 199 -36.07 44.28 28.95
N LYS A 200 -35.87 43.98 30.24
CA LYS A 200 -34.62 43.35 30.71
C LYS A 200 -34.39 41.97 30.09
N ASN A 201 -35.44 41.28 29.63
CA ASN A 201 -35.32 39.99 28.95
C ASN A 201 -34.50 40.07 27.66
N ASP A 202 -34.75 41.08 26.82
CA ASP A 202 -34.04 41.34 25.57
C ASP A 202 -32.56 41.64 25.82
N LEU A 203 -32.26 42.41 26.86
CA LEU A 203 -30.88 42.66 27.31
C LEU A 203 -30.24 41.37 27.86
N LEU A 204 -30.93 40.56 28.66
CA LEU A 204 -30.42 39.26 29.14
C LEU A 204 -30.13 38.30 27.97
N HIS A 205 -30.99 38.25 26.96
CA HIS A 205 -30.78 37.45 25.75
C HIS A 205 -29.52 37.92 24.98
N THR A 206 -29.30 39.24 24.93
CA THR A 206 -28.12 39.83 24.29
C THR A 206 -26.83 39.60 25.12
N GLU A 207 -26.94 39.62 26.45
CA GLU A 207 -25.86 39.23 27.37
C GLU A 207 -25.48 37.73 27.23
N VAL A 208 -26.47 36.85 27.01
CA VAL A 208 -26.27 35.42 26.72
C VAL A 208 -25.57 35.19 25.38
N GLU A 209 -26.02 35.83 24.30
CA GLU A 209 -25.37 35.65 22.99
C GLU A 209 -23.94 36.22 22.96
N LEU A 210 -23.65 37.30 23.67
CA LEU A 210 -22.27 37.77 23.86
C LEU A 210 -21.41 36.75 24.63
N ALA A 211 -21.98 36.00 25.58
CA ALA A 211 -21.28 34.91 26.27
C ALA A 211 -21.04 33.70 25.33
N ASN A 212 -22.04 33.33 24.53
CA ASN A 212 -21.93 32.27 23.51
C ASN A 212 -20.85 32.60 22.46
N GLY A 213 -20.83 33.83 21.95
CA GLY A 213 -19.79 34.31 21.03
C GLY A 213 -18.38 34.27 21.64
N LYS A 214 -18.23 34.70 22.90
CA LYS A 214 -16.94 34.62 23.62
C LYS A 214 -16.47 33.17 23.80
N GLN A 215 -17.39 32.25 24.10
CA GLN A 215 -17.06 30.82 24.19
C GLN A 215 -16.63 30.25 22.83
N ALA A 216 -17.29 30.64 21.73
CA ALA A 216 -16.90 30.26 20.39
C ALA A 216 -15.50 30.80 20.01
N LEU A 217 -15.19 32.05 20.37
CA LEU A 217 -13.88 32.67 20.15
C LEU A 217 -12.75 31.91 20.88
N ILE A 218 -12.97 31.52 22.13
CA ILE A 218 -12.01 30.69 22.91
C ILE A 218 -11.77 29.35 22.21
N VAL A 219 -12.82 28.71 21.68
CA VAL A 219 -12.66 27.46 20.91
C VAL A 219 -11.87 27.71 19.61
N ALA A 220 -12.17 28.76 18.85
CA ALA A 220 -11.46 29.09 17.62
C ALA A 220 -9.97 29.42 17.86
N GLN A 221 -9.65 30.17 18.91
CA GLN A 221 -8.27 30.44 19.35
C GLN A 221 -7.52 29.15 19.69
N ASN A 222 -8.12 28.26 20.48
CA ASN A 222 -7.52 26.96 20.79
C ASN A 222 -7.35 26.08 19.54
N THR A 223 -8.29 26.11 18.58
CA THR A 223 -8.16 25.40 17.30
C THR A 223 -7.00 25.94 16.45
N LEU A 224 -6.78 27.26 16.42
CA LEU A 224 -5.65 27.88 15.73
C LEU A 224 -4.30 27.49 16.36
N GLU A 225 -4.17 27.55 17.68
CA GLU A 225 -2.93 27.14 18.35
C GLU A 225 -2.64 25.64 18.19
N LEU A 226 -3.66 24.78 18.26
CA LEU A 226 -3.51 23.34 17.95
C LEU A 226 -3.09 23.09 16.49
N ALA A 227 -3.58 23.91 15.53
CA ALA A 227 -3.14 23.84 14.15
C ALA A 227 -1.67 24.26 13.99
N LYS A 228 -1.24 25.37 14.63
CA LYS A 228 0.15 25.82 14.65
C LYS A 228 1.08 24.78 15.27
N TYR A 229 0.68 24.19 16.41
CA TYR A 229 1.39 23.11 17.07
C TYR A 229 1.54 21.87 16.17
N ASN A 230 0.51 21.49 15.43
CA ASN A 230 0.61 20.38 14.47
C ASN A 230 1.52 20.74 13.27
N LEU A 231 1.50 21.98 12.77
CA LEU A 231 2.43 22.41 11.72
C LEU A 231 3.88 22.40 12.23
N ASN A 232 4.18 22.97 13.41
CA ASN A 232 5.51 22.88 14.03
C ASN A 232 5.99 21.42 14.19
N LYS A 233 5.12 20.50 14.61
CA LYS A 233 5.39 19.06 14.70
C LYS A 233 5.77 18.46 13.34
N VAL A 234 5.04 18.77 12.26
CA VAL A 234 5.35 18.28 10.89
C VAL A 234 6.68 18.86 10.40
N LEU A 235 6.93 20.15 10.65
CA LEU A 235 8.19 20.84 10.36
C LEU A 235 9.38 20.39 11.24
N ARG A 236 9.12 19.58 12.27
CA ARG A 236 10.08 19.17 13.32
C ARG A 236 10.73 20.35 14.05
N ARG A 237 10.00 21.45 14.18
CA ARG A 237 10.30 22.57 15.08
C ARG A 237 9.89 22.19 16.52
N ASN A 238 10.28 23.00 17.51
CA ASN A 238 9.68 22.88 18.85
C ASN A 238 8.17 23.21 18.71
N ILE A 239 7.32 22.40 19.35
CA ILE A 239 5.86 22.52 19.22
C ILE A 239 5.35 23.93 19.57
N SER A 240 5.95 24.55 20.59
CA SER A 240 5.59 25.89 21.11
C SER A 240 6.39 27.04 20.46
N THR A 241 7.10 26.82 19.35
CA THR A 241 7.74 27.92 18.60
C THR A 241 6.65 28.83 18.02
N PRO A 242 6.69 30.17 18.23
CA PRO A 242 5.81 31.09 17.53
C PRO A 242 5.84 30.86 16.01
N LEU A 243 4.68 30.98 15.38
CA LEU A 243 4.49 30.60 13.98
C LEU A 243 3.44 31.51 13.32
N GLU A 244 3.94 32.31 12.38
CA GLU A 244 3.18 33.07 11.40
C GLU A 244 3.51 32.50 10.02
N ILE A 245 2.53 32.51 9.12
CA ILE A 245 2.63 31.91 7.77
C ILE A 245 1.99 32.84 6.74
N VAL A 246 2.43 32.76 5.48
CA VAL A 246 1.88 33.60 4.41
C VAL A 246 0.47 33.12 4.04
N ASP A 247 -0.50 34.04 4.08
CA ASP A 247 -1.87 33.75 3.66
C ASP A 247 -1.95 33.58 2.13
N ILE A 248 -2.23 32.35 1.73
CA ILE A 248 -2.46 31.92 0.34
C ILE A 248 -3.78 31.15 0.23
N LEU A 249 -4.74 31.39 1.14
CA LEU A 249 -6.02 30.65 1.22
C LEU A 249 -7.02 31.13 0.16
N ASN A 250 -6.62 31.04 -1.11
CA ASN A 250 -7.38 31.50 -2.26
C ASN A 250 -7.95 30.33 -3.06
N TYR A 251 -8.91 30.63 -3.93
CA TYR A 251 -9.47 29.68 -4.90
C TYR A 251 -8.75 29.81 -6.24
N HIS A 252 -8.21 28.70 -6.75
CA HIS A 252 -7.53 28.62 -8.04
C HIS A 252 -8.04 27.41 -8.83
N LYS A 253 -8.91 27.67 -9.82
CA LYS A 253 -9.62 26.64 -10.58
C LYS A 253 -8.68 25.63 -11.28
N LEU A 254 -8.98 24.35 -11.13
CA LEU A 254 -8.30 23.28 -11.87
C LEU A 254 -8.87 23.13 -13.29
N ASN A 255 -8.11 23.57 -14.29
CA ASN A 255 -8.45 23.39 -15.71
C ASN A 255 -7.91 22.05 -16.26
N ARG A 256 -8.29 20.91 -15.67
CA ARG A 256 -7.96 19.55 -16.13
C ARG A 256 -9.17 18.62 -16.02
N SER A 257 -9.31 17.68 -16.96
CA SER A 257 -10.35 16.64 -16.92
C SER A 257 -9.94 15.45 -16.04
N PHE A 258 -10.93 14.66 -15.58
CA PHE A 258 -10.68 13.43 -14.83
C PHE A 258 -9.72 12.47 -15.55
N GLU A 259 -9.95 12.20 -16.83
CA GLU A 259 -9.08 11.31 -17.62
C GLU A 259 -7.63 11.83 -17.71
N SER A 260 -7.45 13.15 -17.89
CA SER A 260 -6.11 13.76 -17.87
C SER A 260 -5.41 13.59 -16.52
N CYS A 261 -6.14 13.70 -15.41
CA CYS A 261 -5.61 13.43 -14.07
C CYS A 261 -5.24 11.95 -13.90
N LEU A 262 -6.04 11.03 -14.46
CA LEU A 262 -5.84 9.59 -14.38
C LEU A 262 -4.64 9.10 -15.21
N ASP A 263 -4.42 9.66 -16.39
CA ASP A 263 -3.24 9.32 -17.20
C ASP A 263 -1.94 9.85 -16.58
N ILE A 264 -1.93 11.08 -16.05
CA ILE A 264 -0.80 11.59 -15.27
C ILE A 264 -0.53 10.71 -14.03
N ALA A 265 -1.59 10.19 -13.38
CA ALA A 265 -1.44 9.25 -12.27
C ALA A 265 -0.78 7.93 -12.71
N ARG A 266 -1.20 7.36 -13.85
CA ARG A 266 -0.62 6.13 -14.42
C ARG A 266 0.86 6.30 -14.76
N GLU A 267 1.23 7.43 -15.34
CA GLU A 267 2.61 7.70 -15.77
C GLU A 267 3.53 8.13 -14.65
N SER A 268 3.06 8.92 -13.67
CA SER A 268 3.92 9.60 -12.71
C SER A 268 4.00 8.91 -11.34
N ARG A 269 2.90 8.36 -10.78
CA ARG A 269 2.84 7.85 -9.39
C ARG A 269 3.99 6.87 -9.07
N PRO A 270 4.79 7.14 -8.03
CA PRO A 270 5.88 6.25 -7.63
C PRO A 270 5.44 4.82 -7.28
N GLU A 271 4.28 4.65 -6.64
CA GLU A 271 3.82 3.36 -6.11
C GLU A 271 3.55 2.34 -7.22
N LEU A 272 3.01 2.78 -8.36
CA LEU A 272 2.85 1.92 -9.55
C LEU A 272 4.21 1.44 -10.07
N LYS A 273 5.21 2.32 -10.10
CA LYS A 273 6.57 2.00 -10.52
C LYS A 273 7.25 1.04 -9.54
N VAL A 274 7.06 1.22 -8.23
CA VAL A 274 7.50 0.28 -7.18
C VAL A 274 6.90 -1.11 -7.39
N SER A 275 5.58 -1.20 -7.63
CA SER A 275 4.91 -2.49 -7.81
C SER A 275 5.37 -3.21 -9.09
N ALA A 276 5.49 -2.48 -10.20
CA ALA A 276 6.06 -3.01 -11.45
C ALA A 276 7.54 -3.40 -11.32
N LEU A 277 8.33 -2.72 -10.48
CA LEU A 277 9.70 -3.12 -10.15
C LEU A 277 9.71 -4.41 -9.32
N LYS A 278 8.87 -4.53 -8.29
CA LYS A 278 8.76 -5.76 -7.47
C LYS A 278 8.30 -6.98 -8.29
N ALA A 279 7.38 -6.80 -9.24
CA ALA A 279 7.02 -7.85 -10.20
C ALA A 279 8.22 -8.28 -11.06
N ARG A 280 8.97 -7.32 -11.64
CA ARG A 280 10.19 -7.62 -12.41
C ARG A 280 11.30 -8.27 -11.56
N GLN A 281 11.43 -7.88 -10.30
CA GLN A 281 12.36 -8.48 -9.33
C GLN A 281 12.00 -9.95 -9.06
N ALA A 282 10.72 -10.25 -8.84
CA ALA A 282 10.26 -11.63 -8.63
C ALA A 282 10.58 -12.53 -9.85
N GLY A 283 10.44 -12.02 -11.08
CA GLY A 283 10.85 -12.73 -12.30
C GLY A 283 12.37 -12.97 -12.41
N LYS A 284 13.21 -12.14 -11.80
CA LYS A 284 14.66 -12.43 -11.65
C LYS A 284 14.90 -13.51 -10.60
N LEU A 285 14.17 -13.51 -9.50
CA LEU A 285 14.22 -14.57 -8.48
C LEU A 285 13.68 -15.92 -8.99
N VAL A 286 12.79 -15.93 -9.99
CA VAL A 286 12.43 -17.15 -10.74
C VAL A 286 13.64 -17.69 -11.50
N ARG A 287 14.39 -16.84 -12.21
CA ARG A 287 15.64 -17.26 -12.89
C ARG A 287 16.71 -17.75 -11.91
N ALA A 288 16.81 -17.13 -10.74
CA ALA A 288 17.70 -17.58 -9.67
C ALA A 288 17.24 -18.89 -8.99
N ALA A 289 15.97 -19.28 -9.11
CA ALA A 289 15.52 -20.61 -8.73
C ALA A 289 15.75 -21.65 -9.85
N GLN A 290 15.80 -21.20 -11.11
CA GLN A 290 16.03 -22.05 -12.29
C GLN A 290 17.50 -22.41 -12.52
N SER A 291 18.46 -21.63 -11.99
CA SER A 291 19.90 -21.91 -12.12
C SER A 291 20.28 -23.30 -11.65
N ASP A 292 19.60 -23.79 -10.62
CA ASP A 292 19.89 -25.05 -9.94
C ASP A 292 19.39 -26.28 -10.72
N PHE A 293 18.84 -26.10 -11.92
CA PHE A 293 18.71 -27.18 -12.91
C PHE A 293 20.02 -27.45 -13.68
N LEU A 294 20.98 -26.52 -13.64
CA LEU A 294 22.25 -26.59 -14.37
C LEU A 294 23.41 -26.95 -13.42
N PRO A 295 24.53 -27.48 -13.94
CA PRO A 295 25.75 -27.65 -13.16
C PRO A 295 26.27 -26.30 -12.63
N SER A 296 26.92 -26.37 -11.46
CA SER A 296 27.83 -25.35 -10.97
C SER A 296 29.27 -25.75 -11.26
N LEU A 297 30.14 -24.77 -11.50
CA LEU A 297 31.58 -24.93 -11.71
C LEU A 297 32.30 -23.89 -10.84
N SER A 298 33.25 -24.33 -10.02
CA SER A 298 34.11 -23.46 -9.20
C SER A 298 35.56 -23.91 -9.33
N VAL A 299 36.50 -22.97 -9.17
CA VAL A 299 37.90 -23.31 -8.84
C VAL A 299 38.04 -23.22 -7.33
N VAL A 300 38.68 -24.25 -6.75
CA VAL A 300 39.01 -24.33 -5.33
C VAL A 300 40.52 -24.48 -5.21
N GLY A 301 41.18 -23.47 -4.65
CA GLY A 301 42.54 -23.60 -4.13
C GLY A 301 42.48 -23.92 -2.63
N ASN A 302 43.26 -24.90 -2.20
CA ASN A 302 43.38 -25.28 -0.80
C ASN A 302 44.86 -25.32 -0.41
N TYR A 303 45.19 -24.74 0.74
CA TYR A 303 46.48 -24.90 1.43
C TYR A 303 46.18 -25.37 2.85
N THR A 304 46.69 -26.53 3.22
CA THR A 304 46.50 -27.14 4.54
C THR A 304 47.85 -27.36 5.19
N ARG A 305 48.02 -26.90 6.43
CA ARG A 305 49.07 -27.35 7.34
C ARG A 305 48.53 -28.33 8.37
N PHE A 306 49.40 -29.23 8.81
CA PHE A 306 49.10 -30.27 9.78
C PHE A 306 50.16 -30.31 10.88
N GLY A 307 49.83 -30.82 12.05
CA GLY A 307 50.81 -31.30 13.03
C GLY A 307 50.16 -32.14 14.13
N ASP A 308 50.98 -32.77 14.93
CA ASP A 308 50.56 -33.39 16.20
C ASP A 308 50.67 -32.43 17.40
N ASP A 309 51.40 -31.31 17.23
CA ASP A 309 51.37 -30.14 18.11
C ASP A 309 50.67 -28.91 17.49
N ALA A 310 50.33 -27.93 18.34
CA ALA A 310 49.55 -26.75 17.97
C ALA A 310 50.25 -25.73 17.04
N SER A 311 51.54 -25.92 16.72
CA SER A 311 52.28 -25.12 15.75
C SER A 311 52.08 -25.58 14.29
N VAL A 312 51.34 -26.68 14.08
CA VAL A 312 51.10 -27.32 12.77
C VAL A 312 52.41 -27.48 11.98
N SER A 313 53.34 -28.19 12.61
CA SER A 313 54.75 -28.46 12.31
C SER A 313 55.01 -29.71 11.47
N GLY A 314 53.98 -30.49 11.15
CA GLY A 314 54.06 -31.88 10.65
C GLY A 314 54.01 -32.89 11.79
N SER A 315 54.22 -34.17 11.46
CA SER A 315 54.61 -35.21 12.42
C SER A 315 55.37 -36.32 11.69
N ASP A 316 55.91 -37.30 12.42
CA ASP A 316 56.65 -38.46 11.87
C ASP A 316 55.88 -39.25 10.78
N TYR A 317 54.57 -39.04 10.65
CA TYR A 317 53.66 -39.79 9.78
C TYR A 317 53.08 -38.96 8.62
N LYS A 318 53.23 -37.62 8.63
CA LYS A 318 52.60 -36.72 7.66
C LYS A 318 53.30 -35.37 7.57
N ASP A 319 53.59 -34.96 6.34
CA ASP A 319 54.23 -33.68 6.02
C ASP A 319 53.49 -32.47 6.61
N MET A 320 54.26 -31.45 6.97
CA MET A 320 53.78 -30.20 7.57
C MET A 320 52.74 -29.47 6.71
N GLU A 321 52.87 -29.53 5.39
CA GLU A 321 52.01 -28.79 4.46
C GLU A 321 51.58 -29.62 3.25
N THR A 322 50.43 -29.26 2.68
CA THR A 322 49.89 -29.82 1.44
C THR A 322 49.03 -28.76 0.76
N TRP A 323 49.14 -28.63 -0.56
CA TRP A 323 48.30 -27.71 -1.33
C TRP A 323 47.81 -28.36 -2.62
N TYR A 324 46.66 -27.88 -3.11
CA TYR A 324 46.15 -28.23 -4.43
C TYR A 324 45.26 -27.12 -4.99
N VAL A 325 45.11 -27.10 -6.31
CA VAL A 325 44.11 -26.31 -7.02
C VAL A 325 43.31 -27.24 -7.90
N MET A 326 41.99 -27.23 -7.77
CA MET A 326 41.09 -28.11 -8.53
C MET A 326 39.89 -27.34 -9.10
N ALA A 327 39.41 -27.77 -10.27
CA ALA A 327 38.11 -27.38 -10.79
C ALA A 327 37.05 -28.37 -10.29
N VAL A 328 36.03 -27.87 -9.59
CA VAL A 328 34.91 -28.64 -9.05
C VAL A 328 33.66 -28.35 -9.87
N ALA A 329 33.22 -29.32 -10.65
CA ALA A 329 31.87 -29.34 -11.22
C ALA A 329 30.93 -30.09 -10.27
N SER A 330 29.76 -29.52 -9.97
CA SER A 330 28.76 -30.14 -9.10
C SER A 330 27.34 -29.88 -9.62
N TRP A 331 26.55 -30.95 -9.77
CA TRP A 331 25.22 -30.90 -10.37
C TRP A 331 24.24 -31.86 -9.67
N ASN A 332 23.20 -31.29 -9.08
CA ASN A 332 22.08 -32.01 -8.48
C ASN A 332 21.09 -32.48 -9.57
N PHE A 333 21.52 -33.41 -10.43
CA PHE A 333 20.71 -33.85 -11.59
C PHE A 333 19.37 -34.51 -11.17
N TRP A 334 19.27 -35.05 -9.95
CA TRP A 334 18.04 -35.62 -9.40
C TRP A 334 17.84 -35.28 -7.91
N GLU A 335 16.76 -34.57 -7.60
CA GLU A 335 16.32 -34.29 -6.22
C GLU A 335 14.79 -34.45 -6.08
N TRP A 336 14.20 -35.50 -6.68
CA TRP A 336 12.76 -35.81 -6.58
C TRP A 336 11.81 -34.63 -6.90
N GLY A 337 12.23 -33.73 -7.79
CA GLY A 337 11.47 -32.53 -8.19
C GLY A 337 11.66 -31.29 -7.29
N LYS A 338 12.49 -31.32 -6.24
CA LYS A 338 12.78 -30.20 -5.32
C LYS A 338 13.05 -28.87 -6.04
N THR A 339 13.95 -28.84 -7.03
CA THR A 339 14.24 -27.63 -7.82
C THR A 339 13.03 -27.15 -8.63
N LYS A 340 12.24 -28.06 -9.22
CA LYS A 340 10.97 -27.72 -9.89
C LYS A 340 9.99 -27.08 -8.90
N PHE A 341 9.74 -27.68 -7.75
CA PHE A 341 8.78 -27.14 -6.77
C PHE A 341 9.21 -25.77 -6.23
N ARG A 342 10.51 -25.54 -6.05
CA ARG A 342 11.07 -24.21 -5.72
C ARG A 342 10.85 -23.19 -6.85
N VAL A 343 11.08 -23.57 -8.10
CA VAL A 343 10.80 -22.72 -9.28
C VAL A 343 9.32 -22.40 -9.40
N ASP A 344 8.44 -23.39 -9.25
CA ASP A 344 6.99 -23.18 -9.33
C ASP A 344 6.46 -22.34 -8.15
N ALA A 345 7.04 -22.46 -6.96
CA ALA A 345 6.79 -21.55 -5.84
C ALA A 345 7.29 -20.12 -6.10
N SER A 346 8.44 -19.93 -6.76
CA SER A 346 8.91 -18.60 -7.18
C SER A 346 8.03 -18.00 -8.27
N LYS A 347 7.55 -18.78 -9.25
CA LYS A 347 6.56 -18.33 -10.25
C LYS A 347 5.24 -17.95 -9.60
N ALA A 348 4.81 -18.63 -8.54
CA ALA A 348 3.63 -18.24 -7.77
C ALA A 348 3.80 -16.85 -7.13
N ARG A 349 4.99 -16.53 -6.60
CA ARG A 349 5.32 -15.19 -6.07
C ARG A 349 5.42 -14.13 -7.16
N GLU A 350 5.96 -14.46 -8.33
CA GLU A 350 5.97 -13.57 -9.51
C GLU A 350 4.54 -13.22 -9.95
N ASN A 351 3.69 -14.23 -10.12
CA ASN A 351 2.27 -14.03 -10.45
C ASN A 351 1.53 -13.24 -9.35
N GLN A 352 1.82 -13.49 -8.07
CA GLN A 352 1.27 -12.71 -6.96
C GLN A 352 1.65 -11.23 -7.07
N ALA A 353 2.92 -10.91 -7.31
CA ALA A 353 3.37 -9.53 -7.50
C ALA A 353 2.75 -8.85 -8.74
N ILE A 354 2.57 -9.60 -9.84
CA ILE A 354 1.88 -9.13 -11.05
C ILE A 354 0.40 -8.80 -10.77
N GLU A 355 -0.30 -9.64 -10.00
CA GLU A 355 -1.69 -9.39 -9.65
C GLU A 355 -1.85 -8.26 -8.63
N SER A 356 -0.99 -8.16 -7.61
CA SER A 356 -0.96 -6.99 -6.71
C SER A 356 -0.60 -5.69 -7.44
N SER A 357 0.15 -5.74 -8.56
CA SER A 357 0.37 -4.56 -9.41
C SER A 357 -0.86 -4.15 -10.24
N LYS A 358 -1.82 -5.06 -10.46
CA LYS A 358 -3.12 -4.75 -11.10
C LYS A 358 -4.10 -4.20 -10.07
N GLU A 359 -4.20 -4.85 -8.92
CA GLU A 359 -4.99 -4.39 -7.76
C GLU A 359 -4.58 -2.96 -7.35
N LEU A 360 -3.28 -2.65 -7.31
CA LEU A 360 -2.81 -1.29 -7.06
C LEU A 360 -3.24 -0.31 -8.16
N ASN A 361 -3.34 -0.72 -9.43
CA ASN A 361 -3.82 0.16 -10.51
C ASN A 361 -5.32 0.48 -10.38
N ASP A 362 -6.13 -0.51 -9.99
CA ASP A 362 -7.55 -0.32 -9.66
C ASP A 362 -7.70 0.62 -8.46
N MET A 363 -6.87 0.46 -7.41
CA MET A 363 -6.82 1.37 -6.25
C MET A 363 -6.39 2.79 -6.64
N VAL A 364 -5.36 2.95 -7.48
CA VAL A 364 -4.93 4.27 -7.97
C VAL A 364 -6.04 4.96 -8.77
N THR A 365 -6.79 4.22 -9.58
CA THR A 365 -7.92 4.76 -10.34
C THR A 365 -9.03 5.27 -9.40
N LEU A 366 -9.30 4.54 -8.31
CA LEU A 366 -10.26 4.94 -7.28
C LEU A 366 -9.78 6.14 -6.45
N ASP A 367 -8.49 6.20 -6.08
CA ASP A 367 -7.88 7.36 -5.40
C ASP A 367 -8.09 8.65 -6.20
N VAL A 368 -7.75 8.64 -7.49
CA VAL A 368 -7.86 9.81 -8.38
C VAL A 368 -9.33 10.22 -8.53
N ALA A 369 -10.25 9.26 -8.71
CA ALA A 369 -11.68 9.55 -8.79
C ALA A 369 -12.22 10.20 -7.51
N ASN A 370 -11.86 9.67 -6.33
CA ASN A 370 -12.25 10.22 -5.04
C ASN A 370 -11.68 11.64 -4.82
N ALA A 371 -10.39 11.85 -5.11
CA ALA A 371 -9.75 13.16 -4.96
C ALA A 371 -10.32 14.21 -5.92
N TYR A 372 -10.56 13.82 -7.18
CA TYR A 372 -11.14 14.70 -8.20
C TYR A 372 -12.58 15.09 -7.87
N LEU A 373 -13.44 14.12 -7.52
CA LEU A 373 -14.83 14.39 -7.13
C LEU A 373 -14.91 15.24 -5.86
N LYS A 374 -14.02 15.02 -4.87
CA LYS A 374 -14.00 15.83 -3.64
C LYS A 374 -13.48 17.25 -3.88
N LEU A 375 -12.56 17.44 -4.83
CA LEU A 375 -12.18 18.78 -5.29
C LEU A 375 -13.36 19.50 -5.96
N GLN A 376 -14.10 18.82 -6.85
CA GLN A 376 -15.29 19.39 -7.48
C GLN A 376 -16.40 19.71 -6.46
N GLU A 377 -16.60 18.86 -5.44
CA GLU A 377 -17.54 19.13 -4.34
C GLU A 377 -17.19 20.43 -3.61
N THR A 378 -15.91 20.61 -3.27
CA THR A 378 -15.42 21.80 -2.57
C THR A 378 -15.38 23.06 -3.45
N GLU A 379 -15.16 22.92 -4.77
CA GLU A 379 -15.29 24.03 -5.74
C GLU A 379 -16.70 24.62 -5.71
N ASN A 380 -17.72 23.76 -5.76
CA ASN A 380 -19.11 24.19 -5.70
C ASN A 380 -19.49 24.74 -4.32
N GLN A 381 -18.93 24.21 -3.23
CA GLN A 381 -19.13 24.74 -1.88
C GLN A 381 -18.58 26.16 -1.70
N ILE A 382 -17.41 26.48 -2.29
CA ILE A 382 -16.89 27.87 -2.29
C ILE A 382 -17.89 28.82 -2.96
N LEU A 383 -18.37 28.47 -4.16
CA LEU A 383 -19.29 29.30 -4.94
C LEU A 383 -20.63 29.54 -4.21
N VAL A 384 -21.18 28.50 -3.57
CA VAL A 384 -22.40 28.61 -2.76
C VAL A 384 -22.15 29.43 -1.49
N SER A 385 -21.12 29.12 -0.71
CA SER A 385 -20.84 29.82 0.55
C SER A 385 -20.49 31.30 0.35
N GLN A 386 -19.84 31.67 -0.76
CA GLN A 386 -19.66 33.08 -1.13
C GLN A 386 -21.01 33.80 -1.28
N LYS A 387 -21.98 33.19 -1.98
CA LYS A 387 -23.30 33.80 -2.15
C LYS A 387 -24.11 33.86 -0.84
N VAL A 388 -23.95 32.86 0.03
CA VAL A 388 -24.55 32.86 1.37
C VAL A 388 -23.95 33.96 2.24
N ILE A 389 -22.65 34.28 2.15
CA ILE A 389 -22.07 35.46 2.82
C ILE A 389 -22.70 36.76 2.33
N GLU A 390 -22.80 36.98 1.02
CA GLU A 390 -23.41 38.20 0.46
C GLU A 390 -24.84 38.39 1.00
N GLN A 391 -25.64 37.32 1.00
CA GLN A 391 -27.03 37.36 1.48
C GLN A 391 -27.12 37.54 2.99
N ALA A 392 -26.29 36.85 3.79
CA ALA A 392 -26.28 37.00 5.24
C ALA A 392 -25.78 38.37 5.69
N GLN A 393 -24.83 38.97 4.96
CA GLN A 393 -24.28 40.30 5.25
C GLN A 393 -25.31 41.40 4.99
N GLU A 394 -26.08 41.31 3.91
CA GLU A 394 -27.19 42.23 3.62
C GLU A 394 -28.39 42.00 4.54
N ASN A 395 -28.70 40.75 4.89
CA ASN A 395 -29.74 40.44 5.89
C ASN A 395 -29.39 41.02 7.27
N PHE A 396 -28.13 40.87 7.73
CA PHE A 396 -27.65 41.51 8.95
C PHE A 396 -27.80 43.03 8.88
N ARG A 397 -27.35 43.67 7.79
CA ARG A 397 -27.48 45.12 7.61
C ARG A 397 -28.94 45.57 7.68
N ILE A 398 -29.87 44.85 7.06
CA ILE A 398 -31.31 45.18 7.09
C ILE A 398 -31.91 45.00 8.50
N SER A 399 -31.58 43.91 9.21
CA SER A 399 -32.01 43.73 10.60
C SER A 399 -31.47 44.81 11.53
N GLU A 400 -30.17 45.15 11.41
CA GLU A 400 -29.49 46.15 12.23
C GLU A 400 -30.13 47.54 12.07
N GLU A 401 -30.37 48.00 10.83
CA GLU A 401 -31.05 49.27 10.57
C GLU A 401 -32.50 49.27 11.06
N ARG A 402 -33.25 48.18 10.87
CA ARG A 402 -34.62 48.07 11.39
C ARG A 402 -34.67 48.06 12.92
N TYR A 403 -33.65 47.54 13.61
CA TYR A 403 -33.57 47.58 15.07
C TYR A 403 -33.27 49.00 15.58
N LYS A 404 -32.40 49.77 14.90
CA LYS A 404 -32.15 51.20 15.20
C LYS A 404 -33.45 52.02 15.08
N GLU A 405 -34.23 51.78 14.04
CA GLU A 405 -35.55 52.38 13.81
C GLU A 405 -36.68 51.74 14.65
N ARG A 406 -36.38 50.72 15.48
CA ARG A 406 -37.31 49.98 16.36
C ARG A 406 -38.48 49.28 15.64
N ILE A 407 -38.26 48.91 14.38
CA ILE A 407 -39.18 48.13 13.53
C ILE A 407 -38.81 46.63 13.54
N SER A 408 -37.75 46.24 14.25
CA SER A 408 -37.34 44.85 14.53
C SER A 408 -36.99 44.64 16.00
N THR A 409 -36.96 43.38 16.41
CA THR A 409 -36.55 42.91 17.74
C THR A 409 -35.02 42.76 17.85
N SER A 410 -34.50 42.63 19.08
CA SER A 410 -33.08 42.26 19.28
C SER A 410 -32.76 40.88 18.67
N THR A 411 -33.72 39.95 18.75
CA THR A 411 -33.60 38.59 18.22
C THR A 411 -33.34 38.57 16.71
N ASP A 412 -34.02 39.40 15.93
CA ASP A 412 -33.83 39.47 14.47
C ASP A 412 -32.39 39.87 14.06
N VAL A 413 -31.73 40.67 14.89
CA VAL A 413 -30.32 41.07 14.70
C VAL A 413 -29.38 39.94 15.12
N LEU A 414 -29.65 39.30 16.26
CA LEU A 414 -28.85 38.19 16.79
C LEU A 414 -28.91 36.95 15.88
N GLU A 415 -30.08 36.63 15.32
CA GLU A 415 -30.22 35.57 14.31
C GLU A 415 -29.46 35.90 13.03
N ALA A 416 -29.61 37.11 12.50
CA ALA A 416 -28.89 37.54 11.31
C ALA A 416 -27.36 37.55 11.50
N GLN A 417 -26.90 37.95 12.69
CA GLN A 417 -25.48 37.92 13.06
C GLN A 417 -24.95 36.48 13.19
N THR A 418 -25.75 35.57 13.74
CA THR A 418 -25.43 34.14 13.83
C THR A 418 -25.32 33.52 12.45
N LEU A 419 -26.24 33.84 11.54
CA LEU A 419 -26.21 33.41 10.14
C LEU A 419 -24.97 33.94 9.41
N LEU A 420 -24.61 35.21 9.57
CA LEU A 420 -23.42 35.81 8.98
C LEU A 420 -22.11 35.19 9.53
N THR A 421 -22.02 34.99 10.84
CA THR A 421 -20.86 34.37 11.49
C THR A 421 -20.66 32.93 11.02
N ARG A 422 -21.77 32.19 10.88
CA ARG A 422 -21.77 30.86 10.28
C ARG A 422 -21.33 30.90 8.82
N ALA A 423 -21.91 31.78 8.00
CA ALA A 423 -21.58 31.88 6.58
C ALA A 423 -20.08 32.14 6.34
N LYS A 424 -19.48 33.07 7.10
CA LYS A 424 -18.03 33.33 7.10
C LYS A 424 -17.22 32.06 7.46
N SER A 425 -17.66 31.33 8.48
CA SER A 425 -17.00 30.09 8.94
C SER A 425 -17.09 28.95 7.92
N GLU A 426 -18.25 28.74 7.30
CA GLU A 426 -18.45 27.68 6.29
C GLU A 426 -17.70 28.00 4.98
N TYR A 427 -17.48 29.27 4.64
CA TYR A 427 -16.62 29.68 3.54
C TYR A 427 -15.13 29.43 3.83
N ALA A 428 -14.67 29.74 5.05
CA ALA A 428 -13.32 29.39 5.51
C ALA A 428 -13.09 27.86 5.54
N ASN A 429 -14.12 27.08 5.89
CA ASN A 429 -14.12 25.63 5.74
C ASN A 429 -13.94 25.21 4.28
N ALA A 430 -14.77 25.74 3.37
CA ALA A 430 -14.75 25.39 1.95
C ALA A 430 -13.42 25.74 1.25
N LEU A 431 -12.84 26.92 1.53
CA LEU A 431 -11.52 27.32 1.00
C LEU A 431 -10.39 26.43 1.54
N GLY A 432 -10.43 26.09 2.83
CA GLY A 432 -9.47 25.18 3.46
C GLY A 432 -9.54 23.78 2.87
N ASP A 433 -10.74 23.21 2.77
CA ASP A 433 -10.93 21.88 2.20
C ASP A 433 -10.66 21.86 0.70
N TYR A 434 -10.94 22.92 -0.07
CA TYR A 434 -10.55 22.99 -1.49
C TYR A 434 -9.03 22.86 -1.66
N ASN A 435 -8.25 23.70 -0.97
CA ASN A 435 -6.80 23.67 -1.06
C ASN A 435 -6.19 22.35 -0.53
N ILE A 436 -6.78 21.78 0.53
CA ILE A 436 -6.43 20.45 1.05
C ILE A 436 -6.74 19.33 0.04
N ASN A 437 -7.88 19.38 -0.65
CA ASN A 437 -8.27 18.35 -1.62
C ASN A 437 -7.55 18.54 -2.97
N TYR A 438 -7.15 19.76 -3.32
CA TYR A 438 -6.25 20.06 -4.44
C TYR A 438 -4.87 19.43 -4.20
N ALA A 439 -4.29 19.62 -3.00
CA ALA A 439 -3.05 18.95 -2.59
C ALA A 439 -3.18 17.41 -2.62
N LYS A 440 -4.28 16.85 -2.13
CA LYS A 440 -4.56 15.39 -2.24
C LYS A 440 -4.65 14.94 -3.69
N LEU A 441 -5.25 15.73 -4.59
CA LEU A 441 -5.33 15.40 -6.02
C LEU A 441 -3.95 15.50 -6.69
N GLN A 442 -3.11 16.48 -6.35
CA GLN A 442 -1.71 16.52 -6.81
C GLN A 442 -0.96 15.23 -6.44
N LYS A 443 -1.10 14.74 -5.20
CA LYS A 443 -0.56 13.44 -4.79
C LYS A 443 -1.23 12.25 -5.48
N ALA A 444 -2.54 12.26 -5.69
CA ALA A 444 -3.25 11.19 -6.38
C ALA A 444 -2.82 11.08 -7.86
N MET A 445 -2.53 12.23 -8.49
CA MET A 445 -1.90 12.32 -9.81
C MET A 445 -0.40 11.96 -9.80
N GLY A 446 0.26 11.86 -8.65
CA GLY A 446 1.70 11.56 -8.54
C GLY A 446 2.63 12.76 -8.79
N ILE A 447 2.12 13.98 -8.76
CA ILE A 447 2.88 15.23 -9.00
C ILE A 447 3.45 15.76 -7.66
N ILE A 448 4.68 16.32 -7.70
CA ILE A 448 5.26 17.08 -6.59
C ILE A 448 5.16 18.58 -6.93
N ARG A 449 4.48 19.36 -6.07
CA ARG A 449 4.61 20.83 -6.13
C ARG A 449 6.03 21.19 -5.71
N GLY A 450 6.82 21.70 -6.66
CA GLY A 450 8.25 21.98 -6.50
C GLY A 450 9.15 21.54 -7.65
N THR A 451 8.68 20.68 -8.57
CA THR A 451 9.44 20.32 -9.79
C THR A 451 8.77 20.75 -11.09
N ASP A 452 7.44 20.66 -11.19
CA ASP A 452 6.72 20.69 -12.48
C ASP A 452 5.56 21.71 -12.54
N GLU A 453 5.56 22.77 -11.72
CA GLU A 453 4.68 23.92 -11.98
C GLU A 453 5.28 24.74 -13.13
N GLU A 454 4.67 24.63 -14.32
CA GLU A 454 4.97 25.51 -15.45
C GLU A 454 4.89 26.97 -14.99
N LYS A 455 6.05 27.64 -14.98
CA LYS A 455 6.07 29.11 -14.96
C LYS A 455 5.18 29.59 -16.11
N PRO A 456 4.25 30.54 -15.88
CA PRO A 456 3.37 31.01 -16.93
C PRO A 456 4.23 31.51 -18.09
N LYS A 457 4.08 30.89 -19.26
CA LYS A 457 4.76 31.29 -20.49
C LYS A 457 4.36 32.73 -20.77
N LYS A 458 5.34 33.64 -20.86
CA LYS A 458 5.09 34.98 -21.35
C LYS A 458 4.79 34.88 -22.85
N ASP A 459 3.66 35.43 -23.26
CA ASP A 459 3.33 35.59 -24.68
C ASP A 459 4.19 36.70 -25.30
N GLU A 460 5.43 36.36 -25.65
CA GLU A 460 6.27 37.17 -26.56
C GLU A 460 5.99 36.73 -27.99
N GLY A 461 4.85 37.16 -28.53
CA GLY A 461 4.48 36.91 -29.92
C GLY A 461 5.25 37.81 -30.88
N ASN A 462 5.92 37.21 -31.88
CA ASN A 462 6.19 37.89 -33.15
C ASN A 462 6.21 36.91 -34.33
N ILE A 463 6.09 37.43 -35.55
CA ILE A 463 5.60 36.73 -36.73
C ILE A 463 6.67 36.65 -37.83
N LYS A 464 6.85 35.45 -38.41
CA LYS A 464 7.11 35.08 -39.83
C LYS A 464 7.56 33.61 -39.87
N ALA A 465 7.01 32.72 -40.71
CA ALA A 465 6.96 32.69 -42.18
C ALA A 465 8.37 32.58 -42.81
N GLY A 466 8.67 31.57 -43.64
CA GLY A 466 7.85 30.43 -44.09
C GLY A 466 8.72 29.40 -44.83
N GLU A 467 8.08 28.55 -45.64
CA GLU A 467 8.71 27.51 -46.50
C GLU A 467 9.41 26.36 -45.72
N GLY A 468 9.42 25.09 -46.17
CA GLY A 468 8.63 24.49 -47.26
C GLY A 468 9.41 23.47 -48.07
N ASN A 469 9.26 22.17 -47.79
CA ASN A 469 9.42 21.16 -48.84
C ASN A 469 8.74 19.80 -48.54
N ILE A 470 8.47 19.05 -49.60
CA ILE A 470 7.82 17.73 -49.60
C ILE A 470 8.78 16.73 -50.24
N THR A 471 9.05 15.61 -49.57
CA THR A 471 9.56 14.39 -50.23
C THR A 471 8.76 13.18 -49.76
N THR A 472 7.91 12.67 -50.66
CA THR A 472 7.39 11.31 -50.59
C THR A 472 8.49 10.32 -50.92
N ASP A 473 8.43 9.09 -50.38
CA ASP A 473 8.57 7.94 -51.26
C ASP A 473 7.78 6.70 -50.79
N LYS A 474 7.61 5.74 -51.69
CA LYS A 474 6.91 4.46 -51.49
C LYS A 474 7.85 3.30 -51.80
N ALA A 475 7.85 2.25 -50.98
CA ALA A 475 7.97 0.86 -51.47
C ALA A 475 7.71 -0.17 -50.35
N GLY A 476 6.67 -0.97 -50.53
CA GLY A 476 6.80 -2.43 -50.46
C GLY A 476 6.67 -3.00 -51.88
N PRO A 477 6.47 -4.31 -52.09
CA PRO A 477 6.34 -5.37 -51.08
C PRO A 477 7.25 -6.59 -51.36
N ARG A 478 7.20 -7.61 -50.49
CA ARG A 478 7.12 -9.00 -50.98
C ARG A 478 6.45 -9.94 -49.97
N THR A 479 5.59 -10.80 -50.49
CA THR A 479 5.00 -11.97 -49.84
C THR A 479 5.71 -13.22 -50.34
N GLU A 480 5.89 -14.22 -49.48
CA GLU A 480 6.16 -15.60 -49.92
C GLU A 480 5.24 -16.55 -49.16
N GLU A 481 4.69 -17.52 -49.90
CA GLU A 481 3.86 -18.61 -49.41
C GLU A 481 4.72 -19.86 -49.22
N VAL A 482 4.43 -20.67 -48.21
CA VAL A 482 4.81 -22.10 -48.19
C VAL A 482 3.62 -22.90 -47.66
N SER A 483 3.34 -24.03 -48.30
CA SER A 483 2.28 -24.97 -47.91
C SER A 483 2.82 -26.42 -47.87
N HIS A 484 1.92 -27.41 -47.77
CA HIS A 484 2.17 -28.81 -47.36
C HIS A 484 2.39 -29.00 -45.84
N GLY A 485 2.04 -30.14 -45.24
CA GLY A 485 1.40 -31.33 -45.82
C GLY A 485 0.82 -32.31 -44.77
N THR A 486 -0.10 -33.15 -45.21
CA THR A 486 -0.93 -34.08 -44.43
C THR A 486 -0.22 -35.39 -44.04
N SER A 487 -0.52 -35.98 -42.86
CA SER A 487 -0.92 -37.40 -42.76
C SER A 487 -1.34 -37.85 -41.33
N ASP A 488 -2.12 -38.93 -41.29
CA ASP A 488 -2.79 -39.54 -40.15
C ASP A 488 -1.91 -40.30 -39.15
N SER A 489 -2.46 -40.64 -37.97
CA SER A 489 -2.84 -42.05 -37.64
C SER A 489 -3.49 -42.15 -36.25
N ALA A 490 -4.00 -43.34 -35.90
CA ALA A 490 -4.97 -43.54 -34.82
C ALA A 490 -4.49 -44.38 -33.62
N LEU A 491 -5.29 -44.29 -32.56
CA LEU A 491 -5.62 -45.27 -31.50
C LEU A 491 -5.58 -46.76 -31.95
N PRO A 492 -5.50 -47.79 -31.05
CA PRO A 492 -6.30 -47.83 -29.80
C PRO A 492 -5.82 -48.66 -28.57
N GLU A 493 -6.61 -48.52 -27.48
CA GLU A 493 -6.98 -49.56 -26.47
C GLU A 493 -5.91 -50.18 -25.52
N SER A 494 -6.24 -50.77 -24.34
CA SER A 494 -7.54 -51.09 -23.69
C SER A 494 -7.50 -51.10 -22.13
N LYS A 495 -8.70 -51.17 -21.50
CA LYS A 495 -9.19 -51.99 -20.33
C LYS A 495 -8.16 -52.46 -19.26
N GLN A 496 -8.45 -52.60 -17.95
CA GLN A 496 -9.67 -52.52 -17.11
C GLN A 496 -9.24 -52.16 -15.62
N THR A 497 -9.83 -52.44 -14.44
CA THR A 497 -10.96 -53.28 -13.94
C THR A 497 -11.44 -52.83 -12.52
N ASN A 498 -12.67 -53.18 -12.13
CA ASN A 498 -13.20 -53.49 -10.77
C ASN A 498 -13.40 -52.46 -9.64
N ASN A 499 -14.46 -52.74 -8.85
CA ASN A 499 -14.89 -52.09 -7.61
C ASN A 499 -14.49 -52.91 -6.36
N SER A 500 -14.56 -52.30 -5.17
CA SER A 500 -15.44 -52.77 -4.09
C SER A 500 -15.64 -51.69 -3.00
N ALA A 501 -16.58 -51.90 -2.08
CA ALA A 501 -16.92 -50.98 -0.99
C ALA A 501 -17.09 -51.71 0.34
N ALA A 502 -17.08 -50.96 1.45
CA ALA A 502 -17.46 -51.44 2.78
C ALA A 502 -18.23 -50.34 3.54
N GLN A 503 -19.23 -50.74 4.34
CA GLN A 503 -20.10 -49.84 5.11
C GLN A 503 -19.82 -49.98 6.61
N VAL A 504 -20.09 -48.90 7.37
CA VAL A 504 -20.47 -48.96 8.81
C VAL A 504 -21.62 -47.96 9.02
N ALA A 505 -22.48 -48.19 10.00
CA ALA A 505 -23.84 -47.63 10.07
C ALA A 505 -24.11 -46.76 11.32
N VAL A 506 -25.10 -45.85 11.20
CA VAL A 506 -26.28 -45.64 12.12
C VAL A 506 -25.99 -45.37 13.61
N PRO A 507 -26.62 -44.35 14.29
CA PRO A 507 -28.07 -44.07 14.25
C PRO A 507 -28.51 -42.58 14.18
N ALA A 508 -29.83 -42.36 14.21
CA ALA A 508 -30.52 -41.07 14.29
C ALA A 508 -31.36 -40.96 15.59
N VAL A 509 -31.94 -39.79 15.92
CA VAL A 509 -33.10 -39.68 16.83
C VAL A 509 -33.88 -38.33 16.72
N THR A 510 -35.21 -38.46 16.62
CA THR A 510 -36.38 -37.57 16.86
C THR A 510 -36.43 -36.04 16.66
N GLU A 511 -37.61 -35.64 16.20
CA GLU A 511 -38.29 -34.33 16.15
C GLU A 511 -38.52 -33.64 17.52
N LYS A 512 -38.77 -32.30 17.54
CA LYS A 512 -40.14 -31.71 17.68
C LYS A 512 -40.16 -30.20 17.42
N SER A 513 -41.32 -29.53 17.56
CA SER A 513 -41.65 -28.30 16.80
C SER A 513 -42.45 -27.20 17.55
N ALA A 514 -42.26 -25.95 17.08
CA ALA A 514 -43.10 -24.74 17.29
C ALA A 514 -43.15 -24.17 18.74
N PRO A 515 -43.71 -22.95 19.03
CA PRO A 515 -44.87 -22.29 18.42
C PRO A 515 -44.57 -21.04 17.54
N VAL A 516 -45.63 -20.33 17.13
CA VAL A 516 -45.66 -19.27 16.11
C VAL A 516 -46.14 -17.93 16.68
N ARG A 517 -45.63 -16.79 16.17
CA ARG A 517 -46.45 -15.58 15.99
C ARG A 517 -46.01 -14.78 14.75
N VAL A 518 -46.97 -14.43 13.88
CA VAL A 518 -46.74 -13.74 12.61
C VAL A 518 -47.23 -12.29 12.69
N GLY A 519 -46.42 -11.35 12.20
CA GLY A 519 -46.78 -9.96 11.97
C GLY A 519 -46.95 -9.65 10.47
N GLN A 520 -48.20 -9.59 10.03
CA GLN A 520 -48.73 -8.91 8.82
C GLN A 520 -47.81 -8.69 7.58
N SER A 521 -47.99 -9.57 6.60
CA SER A 521 -48.26 -9.28 5.17
C SER A 521 -47.77 -7.96 4.52
N THR A 522 -46.92 -8.11 3.50
CA THR A 522 -47.04 -7.35 2.24
C THR A 522 -46.88 -8.28 1.03
N LYS A 523 -47.34 -7.86 -0.15
CA LYS A 523 -47.39 -8.63 -1.42
C LYS A 523 -46.18 -9.54 -1.64
N LYS A 524 -46.42 -10.85 -1.77
CA LYS A 524 -45.43 -11.79 -2.32
C LYS A 524 -45.21 -11.50 -3.80
N SER A 525 -44.03 -11.02 -4.17
CA SER A 525 -43.67 -10.82 -5.57
C SER A 525 -43.40 -12.18 -6.23
N ILE A 526 -43.92 -12.40 -7.44
CA ILE A 526 -43.65 -13.61 -8.22
C ILE A 526 -42.15 -13.71 -8.62
N PRO A 527 -41.46 -12.61 -9.01
CA PRO A 527 -40.04 -12.65 -9.37
C PRO A 527 -39.09 -13.22 -8.29
N GLU A 528 -39.36 -13.00 -7.01
CA GLU A 528 -38.50 -13.50 -5.93
C GLU A 528 -38.53 -15.01 -5.80
N GLU A 529 -39.69 -15.65 -6.03
CA GLU A 529 -39.80 -17.12 -5.98
C GLU A 529 -39.09 -17.75 -7.19
N ASP A 530 -39.15 -17.13 -8.38
CA ASP A 530 -38.40 -17.62 -9.56
C ASP A 530 -36.88 -17.52 -9.37
N VAL A 531 -36.38 -16.42 -8.80
CA VAL A 531 -34.95 -16.27 -8.46
C VAL A 531 -34.53 -17.30 -7.40
N LYS A 532 -35.36 -17.51 -6.38
CA LYS A 532 -35.14 -18.53 -5.33
C LYS A 532 -35.15 -19.95 -5.91
N ASN A 533 -36.03 -20.24 -6.86
CA ASN A 533 -36.08 -21.51 -7.58
C ASN A 533 -34.81 -21.75 -8.41
N LEU A 534 -34.25 -20.72 -9.06
CA LEU A 534 -32.95 -20.84 -9.74
C LEU A 534 -31.81 -21.11 -8.75
N VAL A 535 -31.77 -20.39 -7.61
CA VAL A 535 -30.77 -20.64 -6.56
C VAL A 535 -30.88 -22.08 -6.03
N GLY A 536 -32.09 -22.63 -5.91
CA GLY A 536 -32.34 -24.04 -5.59
C GLY A 536 -31.80 -25.02 -6.64
N LYS A 537 -32.08 -24.79 -7.94
CA LYS A 537 -31.54 -25.61 -9.04
C LYS A 537 -30.00 -25.58 -9.08
N TRP A 538 -29.42 -24.38 -8.94
CA TRP A 538 -27.97 -24.15 -8.90
C TRP A 538 -27.31 -24.88 -7.73
N LEU A 539 -27.93 -24.82 -6.55
CA LEU A 539 -27.47 -25.52 -5.35
C LEU A 539 -27.53 -27.04 -5.55
N ALA A 540 -28.64 -27.56 -6.05
CA ALA A 540 -28.84 -29.00 -6.28
C ALA A 540 -27.81 -29.57 -7.28
N GLY A 541 -27.64 -28.95 -8.45
CA GLY A 541 -26.64 -29.38 -9.44
C GLY A 541 -25.19 -29.27 -8.96
N TRP A 542 -24.90 -28.33 -8.05
CA TRP A 542 -23.57 -28.19 -7.45
C TRP A 542 -23.31 -29.22 -6.33
N GLN A 543 -24.33 -29.72 -5.65
CA GLN A 543 -24.22 -30.78 -4.64
C GLN A 543 -24.24 -32.20 -5.23
N SER A 544 -25.02 -32.43 -6.30
CA SER A 544 -25.16 -33.75 -6.91
C SER A 544 -24.00 -34.12 -7.85
N GLY A 545 -23.24 -33.13 -8.30
CA GLY A 545 -22.23 -33.31 -9.35
C GLY A 545 -22.79 -33.24 -10.77
N ASP A 546 -24.08 -32.93 -10.95
CA ASP A 546 -24.66 -32.67 -12.26
C ASP A 546 -24.17 -31.33 -12.83
N MET A 547 -23.00 -31.37 -13.45
CA MET A 547 -22.36 -30.23 -14.11
C MET A 547 -23.17 -29.72 -15.31
N LYS A 548 -24.15 -30.48 -15.83
CA LYS A 548 -25.06 -30.03 -16.90
C LYS A 548 -26.16 -29.15 -16.31
N ALA A 549 -26.93 -29.65 -15.34
CA ALA A 549 -27.93 -28.85 -14.63
C ALA A 549 -27.31 -27.63 -13.93
N TYR A 550 -26.08 -27.77 -13.42
CA TYR A 550 -25.30 -26.64 -12.89
C TYR A 550 -24.97 -25.59 -13.95
N ARG A 551 -24.50 -26.01 -15.15
CA ARG A 551 -24.23 -25.12 -16.29
C ARG A 551 -25.50 -24.41 -16.77
N ASP A 552 -26.62 -25.12 -16.84
CA ASP A 552 -27.90 -24.60 -17.35
C ASP A 552 -28.50 -23.49 -16.45
N CYS A 553 -27.96 -23.28 -15.24
CA CYS A 553 -28.30 -22.14 -14.38
C CYS A 553 -27.60 -20.82 -14.76
N TYR A 554 -26.61 -20.86 -15.66
CA TYR A 554 -25.79 -19.71 -16.06
C TYR A 554 -26.16 -19.16 -17.46
N ALA A 555 -25.83 -17.90 -17.71
CA ALA A 555 -26.00 -17.25 -19.01
C ALA A 555 -24.80 -17.57 -19.94
N ALA A 556 -25.01 -17.54 -21.26
CA ALA A 556 -23.94 -17.83 -22.24
C ALA A 556 -22.77 -16.83 -22.16
N ASP A 557 -23.05 -15.58 -21.82
CA ASP A 557 -22.09 -14.49 -21.56
C ASP A 557 -21.63 -14.43 -20.09
N PHE A 558 -21.76 -15.51 -19.32
CA PHE A 558 -21.28 -15.56 -17.95
C PHE A 558 -19.78 -15.28 -17.88
N HIS A 559 -19.39 -14.43 -16.91
CA HIS A 559 -17.99 -14.18 -16.59
C HIS A 559 -17.76 -14.04 -15.07
N SER A 560 -16.75 -14.75 -14.53
CA SER A 560 -16.26 -14.53 -13.16
C SER A 560 -14.81 -15.00 -13.01
N LYS A 561 -14.03 -14.34 -12.14
CA LYS A 561 -12.60 -14.64 -11.88
C LYS A 561 -11.74 -14.77 -13.17
N ARG A 562 -12.04 -13.97 -14.20
CA ARG A 562 -11.45 -14.02 -15.55
C ARG A 562 -11.67 -15.36 -16.31
N MET A 563 -12.68 -16.13 -15.92
CA MET A 563 -13.17 -17.33 -16.61
C MET A 563 -14.49 -17.00 -17.33
N ASP A 564 -14.65 -17.53 -18.55
CA ASP A 564 -15.93 -17.65 -19.23
C ASP A 564 -16.74 -18.84 -18.66
N LEU A 565 -17.93 -19.11 -19.21
CA LEU A 565 -18.76 -20.24 -18.79
C LEU A 565 -18.06 -21.61 -18.95
N ASN A 566 -17.21 -21.78 -19.96
CA ASN A 566 -16.56 -23.06 -20.25
C ASN A 566 -15.43 -23.35 -19.26
N ALA A 567 -14.53 -22.39 -19.06
CA ALA A 567 -13.46 -22.44 -18.07
C ALA A 567 -14.03 -22.50 -16.64
N TRP A 568 -15.13 -21.79 -16.36
CA TRP A 568 -15.81 -21.83 -15.06
C TRP A 568 -16.38 -23.21 -14.74
N VAL A 569 -17.16 -23.80 -15.65
CA VAL A 569 -17.70 -25.15 -15.46
C VAL A 569 -16.56 -26.17 -15.37
N ALA A 570 -15.56 -26.12 -16.25
CA ALA A 570 -14.41 -27.03 -16.17
C ALA A 570 -13.60 -26.92 -14.86
N HIS A 571 -13.46 -25.70 -14.30
CA HIS A 571 -12.89 -25.48 -12.98
C HIS A 571 -13.74 -26.10 -11.87
N LYS A 572 -15.07 -25.88 -11.91
CA LYS A 572 -16.04 -26.42 -10.94
C LYS A 572 -16.09 -27.95 -10.99
N THR A 573 -16.08 -28.57 -12.17
CA THR A 573 -15.98 -30.03 -12.34
C THR A 573 -14.73 -30.58 -11.63
N LYS A 574 -13.56 -29.94 -11.78
CA LYS A 574 -12.33 -30.36 -11.09
C LYS A 574 -12.41 -30.21 -9.56
N VAL A 575 -13.06 -29.15 -9.08
CA VAL A 575 -13.31 -28.95 -7.63
C VAL A 575 -14.24 -30.04 -7.08
N HIS A 576 -15.28 -30.43 -7.82
CA HIS A 576 -16.18 -31.51 -7.45
C HIS A 576 -15.51 -32.90 -7.55
N GLN A 577 -14.72 -33.17 -8.59
CA GLN A 577 -13.98 -34.44 -8.71
C GLN A 577 -12.98 -34.64 -7.56
N LYS A 578 -12.40 -33.56 -7.03
CA LYS A 578 -11.52 -33.61 -5.86
C LYS A 578 -12.27 -33.82 -4.53
N ASN A 579 -13.55 -33.48 -4.44
CA ASN A 579 -14.33 -33.50 -3.21
C ASN A 579 -15.59 -34.37 -3.40
N LYS A 580 -15.59 -35.60 -2.91
CA LYS A 580 -16.81 -36.40 -2.81
C LYS A 580 -17.74 -35.86 -1.71
N ASP A 581 -18.99 -36.30 -1.72
CA ASP A 581 -19.97 -36.13 -0.63
C ASP A 581 -20.17 -34.66 -0.20
N ILE A 582 -20.44 -33.81 -1.20
CA ILE A 582 -20.58 -32.37 -1.04
C ILE A 582 -21.94 -32.00 -0.43
N SER A 583 -21.91 -31.61 0.84
CA SER A 583 -23.04 -30.98 1.53
C SER A 583 -22.90 -29.46 1.50
N ILE A 584 -23.95 -28.77 1.06
CA ILE A 584 -23.99 -27.30 0.99
C ILE A 584 -25.29 -26.81 1.59
N ARG A 585 -25.19 -25.80 2.46
CA ARG A 585 -26.32 -25.17 3.13
C ARG A 585 -26.23 -23.66 2.96
N ILE A 586 -27.34 -23.03 2.62
CA ILE A 586 -27.42 -21.57 2.49
C ILE A 586 -28.20 -20.96 3.66
N GLU A 587 -27.73 -19.81 4.15
CA GLU A 587 -28.40 -18.97 5.15
C GLU A 587 -28.54 -17.54 4.64
N ASN A 588 -29.45 -16.77 5.25
CA ASN A 588 -29.57 -15.33 5.05
C ASN A 588 -29.75 -14.91 3.57
N LEU A 589 -30.47 -15.73 2.80
CA LEU A 589 -30.79 -15.44 1.40
C LEU A 589 -31.65 -14.18 1.30
N LYS A 590 -31.06 -13.12 0.75
CA LYS A 590 -31.71 -11.86 0.41
C LYS A 590 -31.73 -11.73 -1.12
N ILE A 591 -32.91 -11.49 -1.67
CA ILE A 591 -33.11 -11.27 -3.10
C ILE A 591 -33.49 -9.80 -3.29
N SER A 592 -33.04 -9.21 -4.40
CA SER A 592 -33.46 -7.89 -4.85
C SER A 592 -33.56 -7.90 -6.37
N SER A 593 -34.70 -7.46 -6.92
CA SER A 593 -34.99 -7.50 -8.36
C SER A 593 -35.44 -6.16 -8.90
N ASP A 594 -34.86 -5.75 -10.03
CA ASP A 594 -35.31 -4.60 -10.81
C ASP A 594 -35.97 -5.13 -12.10
N GLU A 595 -37.29 -5.29 -12.07
CA GLU A 595 -38.07 -5.82 -13.20
C GLU A 595 -37.89 -4.95 -14.46
N LYS A 596 -37.84 -3.62 -14.31
CA LYS A 596 -37.68 -2.69 -15.42
C LYS A 596 -36.34 -2.85 -16.15
N LYS A 597 -35.32 -3.34 -15.46
CA LYS A 597 -34.01 -3.68 -16.03
C LYS A 597 -33.79 -5.18 -16.28
N SER A 598 -34.79 -6.04 -15.99
CA SER A 598 -34.70 -7.50 -16.10
C SER A 598 -33.45 -8.12 -15.42
N VAL A 599 -33.03 -7.55 -14.29
CA VAL A 599 -31.89 -8.02 -13.47
C VAL A 599 -32.29 -8.25 -12.03
N ALA A 600 -31.60 -9.18 -11.37
CA ALA A 600 -31.74 -9.43 -9.94
C ALA A 600 -30.38 -9.74 -9.29
N GLU A 601 -30.29 -9.55 -7.98
CA GLU A 601 -29.18 -10.03 -7.15
C GLU A 601 -29.71 -10.98 -6.07
N ALA A 602 -28.99 -12.08 -5.85
CA ALA A 602 -29.21 -12.99 -4.74
C ALA A 602 -27.94 -13.03 -3.88
N VAL A 603 -28.06 -12.66 -2.60
CA VAL A 603 -26.96 -12.59 -1.63
C VAL A 603 -27.24 -13.53 -0.48
N PHE A 604 -26.31 -14.40 -0.14
CA PHE A 604 -26.47 -15.41 0.91
C PHE A 604 -25.12 -15.84 1.52
N THR A 605 -25.18 -16.44 2.70
CA THR A 605 -24.04 -17.14 3.31
C THR A 605 -24.08 -18.60 2.86
N GLN A 606 -23.02 -19.08 2.22
CA GLN A 606 -22.85 -20.48 1.85
C GLN A 606 -21.95 -21.19 2.87
N TYR A 607 -22.45 -22.27 3.47
CA TYR A 607 -21.66 -23.26 4.18
C TYR A 607 -21.40 -24.43 3.23
N TYR A 608 -20.15 -24.83 3.09
CA TYR A 608 -19.71 -25.96 2.27
C TYR A 608 -19.02 -26.98 3.18
N SER A 609 -19.32 -28.26 2.99
CA SER A 609 -18.66 -29.37 3.69
C SER A 609 -18.47 -30.55 2.74
N SER A 610 -17.25 -31.06 2.70
CA SER A 610 -16.86 -32.37 2.15
C SER A 610 -16.03 -33.12 3.21
N PRO A 611 -15.67 -34.40 3.01
CA PRO A 611 -14.73 -35.10 3.88
C PRO A 611 -13.32 -34.47 3.94
N LEU A 612 -12.97 -33.61 2.97
CA LEU A 612 -11.65 -32.99 2.86
C LEU A 612 -11.62 -31.49 3.22
N MET A 613 -12.77 -30.82 3.29
CA MET A 613 -12.83 -29.36 3.46
C MET A 613 -14.16 -28.89 4.08
N LYS A 614 -14.08 -27.90 4.97
CA LYS A 614 -15.22 -27.09 5.41
C LYS A 614 -14.93 -25.63 5.13
N ASP A 615 -15.92 -24.90 4.62
CA ASP A 615 -15.82 -23.47 4.28
C ASP A 615 -17.12 -22.72 4.62
N LYS A 616 -16.99 -21.42 4.94
CA LYS A 616 -18.10 -20.49 5.14
C LYS A 616 -17.82 -19.22 4.33
N THR A 617 -18.45 -19.12 3.17
CA THR A 617 -18.21 -18.05 2.19
C THR A 617 -19.48 -17.21 1.97
N GLY A 618 -19.35 -15.88 2.01
CA GLY A 618 -20.40 -14.98 1.55
C GLY A 618 -20.49 -14.97 0.02
N LYS A 619 -21.70 -15.13 -0.53
CA LYS A 619 -21.97 -15.19 -1.97
C LYS A 619 -22.88 -14.06 -2.43
N LYS A 620 -22.58 -13.51 -3.60
CA LYS A 620 -23.47 -12.65 -4.40
C LYS A 620 -23.53 -13.20 -5.83
N LEU A 621 -24.72 -13.63 -6.24
CA LEU A 621 -25.04 -13.95 -7.63
C LEU A 621 -25.74 -12.74 -8.25
N LYS A 622 -25.30 -12.33 -9.45
CA LYS A 622 -26.03 -11.39 -10.32
C LYS A 622 -26.71 -12.17 -11.43
N LEU A 623 -28.01 -11.93 -11.59
CA LEU A 623 -28.91 -12.62 -12.50
C LEU A 623 -29.48 -11.65 -13.52
N LYS A 624 -29.77 -12.16 -14.72
CA LYS A 624 -30.55 -11.47 -15.75
C LYS A 624 -31.57 -12.42 -16.36
N LYS A 625 -32.62 -11.89 -16.98
CA LYS A 625 -33.62 -12.69 -17.71
C LYS A 625 -33.11 -12.98 -19.12
N VAL A 626 -33.13 -14.25 -19.54
CA VAL A 626 -32.73 -14.73 -20.87
C VAL A 626 -33.82 -15.69 -21.35
N ASN A 627 -34.43 -15.39 -22.50
CA ASN A 627 -35.54 -16.18 -23.08
C ASN A 627 -36.68 -16.49 -22.08
N GLY A 628 -36.95 -15.56 -21.15
CA GLY A 628 -37.97 -15.71 -20.11
C GLY A 628 -37.48 -16.34 -18.80
N GLU A 629 -36.35 -17.06 -18.78
CA GLU A 629 -35.78 -17.65 -17.57
C GLU A 629 -34.76 -16.72 -16.89
N TRP A 630 -34.64 -16.80 -15.57
CA TRP A 630 -33.49 -16.21 -14.87
C TRP A 630 -32.23 -17.03 -15.10
N LYS A 631 -31.10 -16.38 -15.40
CA LYS A 631 -29.78 -16.99 -15.55
C LYS A 631 -28.72 -16.17 -14.81
N ILE A 632 -27.76 -16.84 -14.18
CA ILE A 632 -26.62 -16.19 -13.50
C ILE A 632 -25.61 -15.74 -14.57
N TYR A 633 -25.29 -14.44 -14.63
CA TYR A 633 -24.24 -13.92 -15.53
C TYR A 633 -22.95 -13.55 -14.80
N LYS A 634 -22.97 -13.44 -13.46
CA LYS A 634 -21.77 -13.17 -12.65
C LYS A 634 -21.91 -13.70 -11.22
N GLU A 635 -20.94 -14.51 -10.78
CA GLU A 635 -20.80 -14.95 -9.39
C GLU A 635 -19.68 -14.14 -8.71
N THR A 636 -19.92 -13.63 -7.51
CA THR A 636 -18.98 -12.81 -6.73
C THR A 636 -18.99 -13.23 -5.26
N LEU A 637 -17.91 -12.90 -4.54
CA LEU A 637 -17.90 -12.98 -3.09
C LEU A 637 -18.69 -11.78 -2.51
N ALA A 638 -19.39 -12.01 -1.42
CA ALA A 638 -19.98 -10.98 -0.58
C ALA A 638 -19.21 -10.92 0.74
N SER A 639 -19.06 -9.72 1.31
CA SER A 639 -18.60 -9.60 2.70
C SER A 639 -19.60 -10.29 3.62
N LEU A 640 -19.11 -11.13 4.53
CA LEU A 640 -19.91 -11.65 5.62
C LEU A 640 -20.20 -10.49 6.58
N LYS A 641 -21.48 -10.31 6.91
CA LYS A 641 -21.97 -9.44 8.00
C LYS A 641 -22.50 -10.32 9.12
#